data_AF-A0A9E4HFL9-F1
#
_entry.id   AF-A0A9E4HFL9-F1
#
_cell.length_a   1.000
_cell.length_b   1.000
_cell.length_c   1.000
_cell.angle_alpha   90.00
_cell.angle_beta   90.00
_cell.angle_gamma   90.00
#
_symmetry.space_group_name_H-M   'P 1'
#
loop_
_entity.id
_entity.type
_entity.pdbx_description
1 polymer ?
#
loop_
_entity_poly.entity_id
_entity_poly.type
_entity_poly.pdbx_seq_one_letter_code
_entity_poly.pdbx_strand_id
1 'polypeptide(L)'
;MKPVHLLYTFLLVLISLHLFVGNADAQTRDRIDHRGTEFRLAFLHTNGDGEFPTYYIVVSCEKPTTGKITYEATGASFDISIPVANRAERIRLDTFLLLLPDPNDRNTPREISRQSLHVRFNDEVTIYGINTLRWSSDGFLALPIDALGREHTIMSYPNTAEPGPTGQVFESSDFPSQFAIVANQNNTTIEIQPTVPVNGRGNTYRFQVRLNAGEVFFGQAHDVGRIRRAGRDLTGTRIVSDKPIVVYGSHQRSNIPWNDAVGRDHLVEQMLPTDKWGYHAMVTPHFQLRKTVPDANFIRVIAAEPGTTLTIDSSASQVLQAGRPVELLYTRPMLLTADKPISVAQFQHSTVDVEFISLPNDTVGDPFMMLVPPREQFDSNYSFESWDTKDFFHHFVNVVIPTERIGSLRLDNGPLTTLDPDTRKPLPPTFIPIPKTSYSFAQIKLEAGKHNISARVPFGLYIYGYGPYNSYGNPGGMVFDSLFTDHEPPDIAVRDTCNGQGLLGVAFDTTVFDFGMEGLRLLSQSSNVRLTTEPFTFGDDSIEFRLDLINPYQDGVGDLLAVDTAGLRRNYRFDVPGFTVSLTAGDPSIRLDTLASLNGLEFCTTITLQNYGRFPQEIKELEFGDPVPGLSVKTSFPILLRPAEVRTVQICFQYEGDTSTLVDLRIDNGCVVRSIGNLPLLSGVDSLRPVLSKLTDDCDQSIVYEITEAYALNSGIAEVIVRAKRNAEIVIPSPDKLPGRIARLEILRQSIWQDVIYDIEVADVVGNRMQFADTIGGLTLAISDPASLSEFGFRLDPAIPWEYERLTYTNKDCDTLWFENTGLKPLDLFRLRFIGNLELSVPPEQLPLYLLPGERKAVEVCVRPRATGDFRDTMIVEFFCGQLINVIEFKSVVDHLEGHGADRCGNLLEFNVEGFTRRNFLQSPAPNPSAKGIALVTFGLKGPEVVSMSLHEAMGGEVRRFLENDPMPGGIGQVHVKLDGLSSGGYYLRMQTGSGDVFVRPLAIQQ
;
A
#
# COMPACT_ATOMS: atom_id res chain seq x y z
N MET A 1 20.78 62.13 29.75
CA MET A 1 20.47 60.84 30.40
C MET A 1 20.81 59.72 29.43
N LYS A 2 22.06 59.23 29.51
CA LYS A 2 22.60 58.10 28.76
C LYS A 2 23.36 57.24 29.78
N PRO A 3 22.68 56.29 30.46
CA PRO A 3 23.35 55.02 30.79
C PRO A 3 22.44 53.78 30.76
N VAL A 4 21.25 53.83 30.12
CA VAL A 4 20.31 52.69 30.12
C VAL A 4 20.40 51.84 28.83
N HIS A 5 20.93 52.39 27.73
CA HIS A 5 20.99 51.64 26.46
C HIS A 5 22.15 50.67 26.30
N LEU A 6 23.26 50.82 27.05
CA LEU A 6 24.43 49.95 26.90
C LEU A 6 24.34 48.66 27.73
N LEU A 7 23.54 48.66 28.81
CA LEU A 7 23.31 47.46 29.64
C LEU A 7 22.32 46.49 28.96
N TYR A 8 21.36 47.02 28.19
CA TYR A 8 20.36 46.22 27.47
C TYR A 8 20.96 45.47 26.27
N THR A 9 21.97 46.03 25.60
CA THR A 9 22.60 45.38 24.44
C THR A 9 23.49 44.20 24.85
N PHE A 10 24.11 44.25 26.03
CA PHE A 10 24.96 43.15 26.52
C PHE A 10 24.14 41.98 27.11
N LEU A 11 22.97 42.27 27.70
CA LEU A 11 22.06 41.24 28.23
C LEU A 11 21.30 40.50 27.12
N LEU A 12 20.96 41.17 26.02
CA LEU A 12 20.26 40.58 24.87
C LEU A 12 21.13 39.60 24.08
N VAL A 13 22.45 39.84 23.96
CA VAL A 13 23.38 38.93 23.27
C VAL A 13 23.63 37.64 24.08
N LEU A 14 23.58 37.72 25.41
CA LEU A 14 23.70 36.55 26.31
C LEU A 14 22.40 35.72 26.36
N ILE A 15 21.22 36.35 26.23
CA ILE A 15 19.93 35.65 26.19
C ILE A 15 19.66 35.03 24.81
N SER A 16 20.15 35.63 23.72
CA SER A 16 20.09 35.01 22.38
C SER A 16 20.99 33.78 22.23
N LEU A 17 22.01 33.63 23.10
CA LEU A 17 22.89 32.45 23.10
C LEU A 17 22.39 31.30 23.98
N HIS A 18 21.29 31.48 24.73
CA HIS A 18 20.74 30.47 25.66
C HIS A 18 19.35 29.94 25.28
N LEU A 19 18.72 30.46 24.22
CA LEU A 19 17.38 30.02 23.78
C LEU A 19 17.35 29.18 22.50
N PHE A 20 18.52 28.77 21.97
CA PHE A 20 18.64 27.77 20.88
C PHE A 20 18.93 26.35 21.39
N VAL A 21 18.48 26.01 22.61
CA VAL A 21 18.48 24.62 23.10
C VAL A 21 17.06 24.30 23.56
N GLY A 22 16.31 23.58 22.74
CA GLY A 22 14.92 23.23 23.05
C GLY A 22 14.17 22.48 21.93
N ASN A 23 14.64 21.26 21.64
CA ASN A 23 13.94 20.09 21.08
C ASN A 23 12.88 20.28 19.98
N ALA A 24 13.31 20.06 18.73
CA ALA A 24 12.45 19.51 17.69
C ALA A 24 12.56 17.97 17.71
N ASP A 25 11.58 17.29 18.31
CA ASP A 25 11.30 15.88 17.98
C ASP A 25 10.40 15.86 16.74
N ALA A 26 11.04 16.01 15.57
CA ALA A 26 10.50 15.44 14.35
C ALA A 26 10.91 13.97 14.36
N GLN A 27 9.96 13.02 14.34
CA GLN A 27 10.27 11.62 14.02
C GLN A 27 10.71 11.56 12.55
N THR A 28 11.99 11.86 12.31
CA THR A 28 12.73 11.28 11.20
C THR A 28 12.69 9.77 11.40
N ARG A 29 12.28 9.02 10.37
CA ARG A 29 12.63 7.60 10.31
C ARG A 29 14.15 7.57 10.41
N ASP A 30 14.70 7.01 11.49
CA ASP A 30 16.15 6.87 11.63
C ASP A 30 16.67 6.08 10.43
N ARG A 31 17.72 6.61 9.80
CA ARG A 31 18.37 6.00 8.65
C ARG A 31 19.05 4.73 9.15
N ILE A 32 18.80 3.58 8.51
CA ILE A 32 19.46 2.32 8.91
C ILE A 32 20.95 2.48 8.63
N ASP A 33 21.78 2.35 9.66
CA ASP A 33 23.23 2.42 9.54
C ASP A 33 23.94 1.47 10.53
N HIS A 34 25.26 1.60 10.67
CA HIS A 34 26.09 0.77 11.55
C HIS A 34 25.90 1.06 13.05
N ARG A 35 25.11 2.08 13.39
CA ARG A 35 24.64 2.38 14.74
C ARG A 35 23.29 1.72 14.96
N GLY A 36 23.09 1.16 16.14
CA GLY A 36 21.81 0.59 16.52
C GLY A 36 21.74 0.30 18.01
N THR A 37 20.58 -0.17 18.46
CA THR A 37 20.32 -0.42 19.89
C THR A 37 20.48 -1.89 20.29
N GLU A 38 20.52 -2.81 19.32
CA GLU A 38 20.52 -4.25 19.58
C GLU A 38 21.40 -5.01 18.59
N PHE A 39 22.26 -5.90 19.12
CA PHE A 39 23.25 -6.65 18.34
C PHE A 39 23.33 -8.09 18.80
N ARG A 40 23.70 -8.99 17.88
CA ARG A 40 24.12 -10.36 18.19
C ARG A 40 25.50 -10.62 17.62
N LEU A 41 26.42 -11.13 18.44
CA LEU A 41 27.82 -11.33 18.05
C LEU A 41 28.29 -12.76 18.30
N ALA A 42 29.18 -13.25 17.46
CA ALA A 42 29.91 -14.51 17.66
C ALA A 42 31.38 -14.32 17.30
N PHE A 43 32.25 -15.08 17.96
CA PHE A 43 33.71 -15.00 17.80
C PHE A 43 34.21 -16.34 17.26
N LEU A 44 34.83 -16.32 16.08
CA LEU A 44 35.28 -17.54 15.40
C LEU A 44 36.64 -18.01 15.92
N HIS A 45 37.00 -19.26 15.63
CA HIS A 45 38.27 -19.83 16.07
C HIS A 45 39.46 -19.06 15.50
N THR A 46 40.45 -18.79 16.34
CA THR A 46 41.77 -18.29 15.94
C THR A 46 42.84 -19.22 16.50
N ASN A 47 44.03 -19.22 15.90
CA ASN A 47 45.18 -20.00 16.35
C ASN A 47 46.46 -19.15 16.33
N GLY A 48 47.32 -19.30 17.34
CA GLY A 48 48.51 -18.50 17.61
C GLY A 48 49.41 -19.16 18.67
N ASP A 49 50.40 -18.44 19.21
CA ASP A 49 51.41 -19.02 20.13
C ASP A 49 50.93 -19.09 21.58
N GLY A 50 50.86 -20.31 22.14
CA GLY A 50 50.88 -20.62 23.57
C GLY A 50 49.75 -20.09 24.47
N GLU A 51 48.81 -19.29 23.94
CA GLU A 51 47.77 -18.58 24.68
C GLU A 51 46.35 -18.92 24.19
N PHE A 52 45.33 -18.68 25.03
CA PHE A 52 43.92 -18.70 24.62
C PHE A 52 43.55 -17.34 24.00
N PRO A 53 42.64 -17.29 23.01
CA PRO A 53 42.22 -16.03 22.44
C PRO A 53 41.52 -15.14 23.47
N THR A 54 41.72 -13.83 23.34
CA THR A 54 40.96 -12.84 24.10
C THR A 54 40.02 -12.10 23.16
N TYR A 55 38.77 -11.97 23.57
CA TYR A 55 37.73 -11.29 22.81
C TYR A 55 37.41 -9.95 23.44
N TYR A 56 37.37 -8.92 22.60
CA TYR A 56 36.92 -7.59 22.99
C TYR A 56 35.82 -7.12 22.05
N ILE A 57 34.95 -6.27 22.59
CA ILE A 57 34.15 -5.35 21.78
C ILE A 57 34.56 -3.92 22.10
N VAL A 58 34.50 -3.07 21.10
CA VAL A 58 34.67 -1.62 21.21
C VAL A 58 33.34 -0.98 20.90
N VAL A 59 32.82 -0.21 21.86
CA VAL A 59 31.51 0.41 21.75
C VAL A 59 31.66 1.93 21.76
N SER A 60 31.05 2.62 20.81
CA SER A 60 30.96 4.09 20.81
C SER A 60 29.52 4.55 20.63
N CYS A 61 29.18 5.70 21.18
CA CYS A 61 27.84 6.27 21.12
C CYS A 61 27.91 7.75 20.72
N GLU A 62 26.88 8.29 20.07
CA GLU A 62 26.77 9.75 19.84
C GLU A 62 26.10 10.47 21.02
N LYS A 63 25.37 9.71 21.85
CA LYS A 63 24.74 10.16 23.09
C LYS A 63 25.15 9.21 24.21
N PRO A 64 25.61 9.72 25.37
CA PRO A 64 25.97 8.87 26.50
C PRO A 64 24.82 7.92 26.84
N THR A 65 25.12 6.63 26.96
CA THR A 65 24.08 5.61 27.10
C THR A 65 24.53 4.48 28.02
N THR A 66 23.57 3.64 28.38
CA THR A 66 23.78 2.43 29.16
C THR A 66 23.18 1.26 28.42
N GLY A 67 23.75 0.08 28.62
CA GLY A 67 23.31 -1.13 27.99
C GLY A 67 23.56 -2.35 28.85
N LYS A 68 23.23 -3.51 28.29
CA LYS A 68 23.34 -4.82 28.92
C LYS A 68 23.91 -5.80 27.92
N ILE A 69 24.93 -6.54 28.35
CA ILE A 69 25.56 -7.62 27.58
C ILE A 69 25.15 -8.94 28.21
N THR A 70 24.63 -9.87 27.40
CA THR A 70 24.15 -11.18 27.85
C THR A 70 24.86 -12.30 27.06
N TYR A 71 25.40 -13.28 27.77
CA TYR A 71 25.96 -14.50 27.18
C TYR A 71 24.83 -15.51 26.96
N GLU A 72 24.54 -15.85 25.70
CA GLU A 72 23.42 -16.74 25.34
C GLU A 72 23.59 -18.18 25.84
N ALA A 73 24.83 -18.61 26.08
CA ALA A 73 25.15 -19.95 26.57
C ALA A 73 24.69 -20.20 28.01
N THR A 74 24.70 -19.17 28.86
CA THR A 74 24.44 -19.29 30.31
C THR A 74 23.32 -18.38 30.80
N GLY A 75 22.93 -17.37 30.02
CA GLY A 75 22.04 -16.29 30.46
C GLY A 75 22.70 -15.28 31.41
N ALA A 76 23.99 -15.46 31.73
CA ALA A 76 24.74 -14.50 32.55
C ALA A 76 24.79 -13.15 31.82
N SER A 77 24.61 -12.07 32.57
CA SER A 77 24.61 -10.72 32.00
C SER A 77 25.20 -9.70 32.95
N PHE A 78 25.70 -8.61 32.38
CA PHE A 78 26.25 -7.47 33.11
C PHE A 78 25.89 -6.16 32.40
N ASP A 79 25.71 -5.11 33.20
CA ASP A 79 25.40 -3.79 32.69
C ASP A 79 26.68 -3.05 32.29
N ILE A 80 26.55 -2.18 31.30
CA ILE A 80 27.63 -1.36 30.77
C ILE A 80 27.17 0.10 30.64
N SER A 81 28.09 1.03 30.89
CA SER A 81 27.88 2.45 30.67
C SER A 81 28.93 2.99 29.69
N ILE A 82 28.47 3.76 28.71
CA ILE A 82 29.29 4.52 27.78
C ILE A 82 29.05 6.01 28.09
N PRO A 83 29.80 6.60 29.04
CA PRO A 83 29.45 7.89 29.63
C PRO A 83 29.83 9.10 28.77
N VAL A 84 30.60 8.91 27.70
CA VAL A 84 31.14 10.00 26.88
C VAL A 84 30.80 9.73 25.42
N ALA A 85 30.08 10.68 24.80
CA ALA A 85 29.77 10.66 23.37
C ALA A 85 31.04 10.75 22.50
N ASN A 86 30.98 10.14 21.32
CA ASN A 86 32.04 10.08 20.31
C ASN A 86 33.38 9.57 20.85
N ARG A 87 33.33 8.72 21.88
CA ARG A 87 34.50 8.13 22.52
C ARG A 87 34.28 6.64 22.66
N ALA A 88 35.07 5.88 21.93
CA ALA A 88 35.07 4.42 21.99
C ALA A 88 35.44 3.91 23.38
N GLU A 89 34.77 2.86 23.87
CA GLU A 89 35.08 2.17 25.11
C GLU A 89 35.29 0.68 24.84
N ARG A 90 36.43 0.16 25.31
CA ARG A 90 36.85 -1.23 25.14
C ARG A 90 36.31 -2.09 26.26
N ILE A 91 35.70 -3.22 25.92
CA ILE A 91 35.13 -4.16 26.89
C ILE A 91 35.72 -5.53 26.63
N ARG A 92 36.35 -6.08 27.68
CA ARG A 92 36.84 -7.46 27.67
C ARG A 92 35.68 -8.41 27.94
N LEU A 93 35.59 -9.46 27.14
CA LEU A 93 34.58 -10.50 27.27
C LEU A 93 35.14 -11.74 27.96
N ASP A 94 34.25 -12.57 28.50
CA ASP A 94 34.60 -13.90 28.99
C ASP A 94 34.72 -14.86 27.79
N THR A 95 35.96 -15.14 27.40
CA THR A 95 36.27 -16.02 26.26
C THR A 95 35.63 -17.40 26.42
N PHE A 96 35.59 -17.99 27.62
CA PHE A 96 35.12 -19.38 27.79
C PHE A 96 33.63 -19.55 27.48
N LEU A 97 32.84 -18.49 27.66
CA LEU A 97 31.42 -18.47 27.32
C LEU A 97 31.15 -18.26 25.82
N LEU A 98 32.18 -17.91 25.05
CA LEU A 98 32.10 -17.58 23.62
C LEU A 98 32.93 -18.50 22.72
N LEU A 99 33.68 -19.46 23.29
CA LEU A 99 34.38 -20.48 22.52
C LEU A 99 33.38 -21.40 21.81
N LEU A 100 33.28 -21.25 20.49
CA LEU A 100 32.52 -22.16 19.66
C LEU A 100 33.08 -23.59 19.79
N PRO A 101 32.26 -24.64 19.88
CA PRO A 101 32.74 -26.01 19.82
C PRO A 101 33.34 -26.31 18.43
N ASP A 102 34.37 -27.15 18.35
CA ASP A 102 34.92 -27.58 17.06
C ASP A 102 33.90 -28.47 16.32
N PRO A 103 33.39 -28.07 15.14
CA PRO A 103 32.42 -28.86 14.40
C PRO A 103 33.03 -30.14 13.82
N ASN A 104 34.36 -30.23 13.76
CA ASN A 104 35.13 -31.36 13.23
C ASN A 104 35.78 -32.23 14.31
N ASP A 105 35.45 -32.01 15.59
CA ASP A 105 35.89 -32.89 16.68
C ASP A 105 35.44 -34.33 16.40
N ARG A 106 36.38 -35.29 16.45
CA ARG A 106 36.10 -36.71 16.15
C ARG A 106 35.29 -37.42 17.23
N ASN A 107 35.31 -36.93 18.45
CA ASN A 107 34.65 -37.53 19.60
C ASN A 107 33.28 -36.89 19.86
N THR A 108 33.19 -35.57 19.72
CA THR A 108 31.98 -34.80 20.04
C THR A 108 31.76 -33.65 19.04
N PRO A 109 31.49 -33.95 17.75
CA PRO A 109 31.27 -32.91 16.76
C PRO A 109 30.02 -32.11 17.12
N ARG A 110 30.16 -30.79 17.21
CA ARG A 110 29.06 -29.90 17.57
C ARG A 110 29.10 -28.61 16.78
N GLU A 111 28.34 -28.58 15.70
CA GLU A 111 28.23 -27.42 14.81
C GLU A 111 27.20 -26.38 15.25
N ILE A 112 26.26 -26.74 16.14
CA ILE A 112 25.27 -25.82 16.71
C ILE A 112 25.54 -25.60 18.20
N SER A 113 25.59 -24.33 18.59
CA SER A 113 25.99 -23.91 19.93
C SER A 113 25.24 -22.63 20.36
N ARG A 114 25.36 -22.21 21.63
CA ARG A 114 24.79 -20.94 22.14
C ARG A 114 25.89 -19.94 22.52
N GLN A 115 27.10 -20.14 22.02
CA GLN A 115 28.26 -19.30 22.30
C GLN A 115 28.21 -18.03 21.45
N SER A 116 27.21 -17.21 21.73
CA SER A 116 27.01 -15.88 21.17
C SER A 116 26.73 -14.87 22.27
N LEU A 117 26.87 -13.60 21.92
CA LEU A 117 26.49 -12.46 22.74
C LEU A 117 25.21 -11.84 22.21
N HIS A 118 24.39 -11.38 23.15
CA HIS A 118 23.27 -10.48 22.91
C HIS A 118 23.51 -9.17 23.63
N VAL A 119 23.61 -8.08 22.87
CA VAL A 119 23.96 -6.76 23.38
C VAL A 119 22.81 -5.81 23.12
N ARG A 120 22.38 -5.09 24.16
CA ARG A 120 21.29 -4.11 24.11
C ARG A 120 21.71 -2.79 24.74
N PHE A 121 21.39 -1.67 24.12
CA PHE A 121 21.60 -0.32 24.65
C PHE A 121 20.30 0.48 24.64
N ASN A 122 20.23 1.51 25.47
CA ASN A 122 19.07 2.41 25.52
C ASN A 122 19.05 3.40 24.35
N ASP A 123 20.22 3.70 23.78
CA ASP A 123 20.41 4.57 22.61
C ASP A 123 21.34 3.87 21.61
N GLU A 124 21.41 4.40 20.39
CA GLU A 124 22.23 3.82 19.33
C GLU A 124 23.74 3.88 19.63
N VAL A 125 24.40 2.75 19.36
CA VAL A 125 25.84 2.59 19.49
C VAL A 125 26.41 1.93 18.24
N THR A 126 27.67 2.19 17.95
CA THR A 126 28.49 1.41 17.02
C THR A 126 29.27 0.35 17.82
N ILE A 127 29.36 -0.88 17.29
CA ILE A 127 30.16 -1.94 17.89
C ILE A 127 31.18 -2.49 16.88
N TYR A 128 32.44 -2.59 17.31
CA TYR A 128 33.47 -3.39 16.63
C TYR A 128 33.82 -4.59 17.49
N GLY A 129 34.05 -5.74 16.87
CA GLY A 129 34.62 -6.91 17.54
C GLY A 129 36.08 -7.10 17.17
N ILE A 130 36.86 -7.72 18.05
CA ILE A 130 38.19 -8.21 17.71
C ILE A 130 38.44 -9.58 18.34
N ASN A 131 39.10 -10.41 17.56
CA ASN A 131 39.73 -11.63 18.03
C ASN A 131 41.20 -11.30 18.24
N THR A 132 41.71 -11.40 19.48
CA THR A 132 43.13 -11.15 19.75
C THR A 132 43.81 -12.40 20.28
N LEU A 133 44.94 -12.73 19.69
CA LEU A 133 45.86 -13.74 20.16
C LEU A 133 47.27 -13.33 19.73
N ARG A 134 48.28 -13.75 20.49
CA ARG A 134 49.67 -13.46 20.13
C ARG A 134 49.98 -13.99 18.72
N TRP A 135 50.36 -13.07 17.84
CA TRP A 135 50.64 -13.30 16.41
C TRP A 135 49.45 -13.82 15.59
N SER A 136 48.21 -13.54 16.04
CA SER A 136 47.00 -13.91 15.31
C SER A 136 45.78 -13.11 15.79
N SER A 137 45.46 -12.00 15.16
CA SER A 137 44.34 -11.14 15.47
C SER A 137 43.67 -10.59 14.21
N ASP A 138 42.36 -10.32 14.29
CA ASP A 138 41.69 -9.48 13.30
C ASP A 138 40.37 -8.93 13.86
N GLY A 139 39.91 -7.82 13.30
CA GLY A 139 38.73 -7.07 13.73
C GLY A 139 37.58 -7.15 12.74
N PHE A 140 36.38 -6.78 13.19
CA PHE A 140 35.20 -6.68 12.33
C PHE A 140 34.26 -5.57 12.79
N LEU A 141 33.46 -5.04 11.86
CA LEU A 141 32.35 -4.15 12.18
C LEU A 141 31.09 -4.99 12.47
N ALA A 142 30.48 -4.81 13.64
CA ALA A 142 29.24 -5.51 13.97
C ALA A 142 28.02 -4.76 13.41
N LEU A 143 27.11 -5.49 12.76
CA LEU A 143 25.86 -4.92 12.24
C LEU A 143 24.74 -4.99 13.28
N PRO A 144 23.97 -3.91 13.48
CA PRO A 144 22.79 -3.95 14.35
C PRO A 144 21.66 -4.78 13.73
N ILE A 145 20.71 -5.22 14.55
CA ILE A 145 19.64 -6.15 14.14
C ILE A 145 18.77 -5.59 12.99
N ASP A 146 18.53 -4.29 12.97
CA ASP A 146 17.77 -3.58 11.94
C ASP A 146 18.52 -3.45 10.60
N ALA A 147 19.84 -3.66 10.58
CA ALA A 147 20.67 -3.73 9.39
C ALA A 147 20.87 -5.16 8.83
N LEU A 148 20.35 -6.19 9.50
CA LEU A 148 20.52 -7.59 9.07
C LEU A 148 19.60 -7.93 7.89
N GLY A 149 20.04 -8.91 7.09
CA GLY A 149 19.28 -9.42 5.94
C GLY A 149 19.20 -10.94 5.93
N ARG A 150 18.58 -11.47 4.87
CA ARG A 150 18.23 -12.90 4.73
C ARG A 150 19.20 -13.67 3.83
N GLU A 151 19.86 -13.00 2.90
CA GLU A 151 20.78 -13.61 1.95
C GLU A 151 22.18 -13.02 2.10
N HIS A 152 23.18 -13.89 2.18
CA HIS A 152 24.58 -13.52 2.30
C HIS A 152 25.46 -14.45 1.46
N THR A 153 26.61 -13.92 1.03
CA THR A 153 27.68 -14.71 0.42
C THR A 153 28.94 -14.61 1.26
N ILE A 154 29.54 -15.74 1.60
CA ILE A 154 30.78 -15.77 2.38
C ILE A 154 31.95 -15.20 1.59
N MET A 155 32.74 -14.36 2.24
CA MET A 155 34.08 -13.99 1.82
C MET A 155 35.09 -14.52 2.85
N SER A 156 36.10 -15.25 2.37
CA SER A 156 37.12 -15.90 3.20
C SER A 156 38.41 -16.02 2.37
N TYR A 157 39.28 -16.98 2.70
CA TYR A 157 40.49 -17.33 2.00
C TYR A 157 40.69 -18.86 1.97
N PRO A 158 41.49 -19.44 1.04
CA PRO A 158 41.68 -20.88 1.00
C PRO A 158 42.44 -21.41 2.22
N ASN A 159 42.05 -22.60 2.70
CA ASN A 159 42.76 -23.27 3.77
C ASN A 159 44.24 -23.55 3.41
N THR A 160 45.10 -23.44 4.42
CA THR A 160 46.57 -23.50 4.26
C THR A 160 47.14 -24.79 4.85
N ALA A 161 48.29 -25.24 4.35
CA ALA A 161 49.10 -26.31 4.95
C ALA A 161 50.32 -25.71 5.67
N GLU A 162 50.74 -26.24 6.81
CA GLU A 162 52.02 -25.85 7.45
C GLU A 162 53.22 -26.21 6.56
N PRO A 163 54.13 -25.25 6.24
CA PRO A 163 55.39 -25.59 5.62
C PRO A 163 56.23 -26.38 6.63
N GLY A 164 56.77 -27.52 6.21
CA GLY A 164 57.74 -28.25 7.01
C GLY A 164 58.99 -27.42 7.32
N PRO A 165 59.81 -27.83 8.31
CA PRO A 165 61.04 -27.12 8.69
C PRO A 165 62.10 -26.97 7.57
N THR A 166 61.88 -27.59 6.41
CA THR A 166 62.70 -27.50 5.20
C THR A 166 62.04 -26.73 4.04
N GLY A 167 60.90 -26.05 4.27
CA GLY A 167 60.13 -25.38 3.22
C GLY A 167 59.35 -26.33 2.30
N GLN A 168 59.24 -27.62 2.66
CA GLN A 168 58.43 -28.58 1.93
C GLN A 168 56.97 -28.46 2.33
N VAL A 169 56.11 -28.16 1.36
CA VAL A 169 54.65 -28.07 1.51
C VAL A 169 54.09 -29.47 1.79
N PHE A 170 53.54 -29.72 2.98
CA PHE A 170 52.88 -30.99 3.28
C PHE A 170 51.42 -31.00 2.81
N GLU A 171 50.90 -32.18 2.48
CA GLU A 171 49.54 -32.43 1.97
C GLU A 171 48.43 -32.39 3.04
N SER A 172 48.68 -31.84 4.24
CA SER A 172 47.70 -31.72 5.33
C SER A 172 47.43 -30.27 5.71
N SER A 173 46.16 -29.84 5.62
CA SER A 173 45.72 -28.52 6.08
C SER A 173 45.54 -28.48 7.60
N ASP A 174 46.17 -27.49 8.24
CA ASP A 174 46.13 -27.28 9.70
C ASP A 174 45.11 -26.23 10.13
N PHE A 175 44.74 -25.27 9.26
CA PHE A 175 43.83 -24.17 9.57
C PHE A 175 42.77 -23.99 8.48
N PRO A 176 41.46 -24.13 8.79
CA PRO A 176 40.40 -24.09 7.81
C PRO A 176 39.92 -22.65 7.51
N SER A 177 39.46 -22.47 6.27
CA SER A 177 38.45 -21.47 5.93
C SER A 177 37.19 -21.75 6.74
N GLN A 178 36.54 -20.71 7.28
CA GLN A 178 35.43 -20.87 8.22
C GLN A 178 34.38 -19.76 8.12
N PHE A 179 33.18 -20.03 8.62
CA PHE A 179 32.10 -19.05 8.75
C PHE A 179 31.22 -19.37 9.95
N ALA A 180 30.47 -18.38 10.43
CA ALA A 180 29.49 -18.56 11.48
C ALA A 180 28.19 -17.85 11.12
N ILE A 181 27.07 -18.42 11.55
CA ILE A 181 25.73 -17.85 11.37
C ILE A 181 25.05 -17.77 12.72
N VAL A 182 24.57 -16.61 13.14
CA VAL A 182 23.79 -16.43 14.38
C VAL A 182 22.34 -16.11 14.03
N ALA A 183 21.41 -16.89 14.58
CA ALA A 183 19.99 -16.62 14.39
C ALA A 183 19.52 -15.50 15.33
N ASN A 184 18.83 -14.52 14.75
CA ASN A 184 18.23 -13.44 15.52
C ASN A 184 16.93 -13.86 16.21
N GLN A 185 16.13 -14.66 15.50
CA GLN A 185 14.79 -15.06 15.93
C GLN A 185 14.72 -16.58 16.14
N ASN A 186 13.75 -17.01 16.96
CA ASN A 186 13.47 -18.42 17.13
C ASN A 186 12.99 -19.02 15.82
N ASN A 187 13.23 -20.32 15.68
CA ASN A 187 12.68 -21.08 14.57
C ASN A 187 13.09 -20.51 13.20
N THR A 188 14.38 -20.20 13.04
CA THR A 188 14.96 -19.66 11.80
C THR A 188 15.51 -20.80 10.96
N THR A 189 15.03 -20.93 9.73
CA THR A 189 15.45 -21.95 8.77
C THR A 189 16.47 -21.34 7.82
N ILE A 190 17.63 -21.98 7.69
CA ILE A 190 18.75 -21.49 6.88
C ILE A 190 19.16 -22.57 5.89
N GLU A 191 19.13 -22.24 4.61
CA GLU A 191 19.70 -23.03 3.52
C GLU A 191 21.13 -22.58 3.24
N ILE A 192 22.07 -23.53 3.24
CA ILE A 192 23.49 -23.30 2.99
C ILE A 192 23.88 -24.05 1.72
N GLN A 193 24.41 -23.33 0.74
CA GLN A 193 25.04 -23.86 -0.46
C GLN A 193 26.55 -23.65 -0.38
N PRO A 194 27.33 -24.62 0.14
CA PRO A 194 28.76 -24.45 0.33
C PRO A 194 29.53 -24.63 -0.98
N THR A 195 30.65 -23.91 -1.14
CA THR A 195 31.56 -24.05 -2.31
C THR A 195 32.51 -25.23 -2.18
N VAL A 196 32.77 -25.66 -0.95
CA VAL A 196 33.61 -26.82 -0.59
C VAL A 196 32.94 -27.62 0.53
N PRO A 197 33.28 -28.89 0.76
CA PRO A 197 32.71 -29.65 1.87
C PRO A 197 32.88 -28.96 3.23
N VAL A 198 31.78 -28.85 3.99
CA VAL A 198 31.72 -28.21 5.32
C VAL A 198 31.40 -29.25 6.39
N ASN A 199 32.10 -29.17 7.53
CA ASN A 199 31.90 -30.01 8.73
C ASN A 199 31.83 -31.52 8.41
N GLY A 200 32.63 -32.01 7.46
CA GLY A 200 32.68 -33.42 7.10
C GLY A 200 31.49 -33.95 6.30
N ARG A 201 30.64 -33.09 5.70
CA ARG A 201 29.51 -33.53 4.85
C ARG A 201 29.93 -34.16 3.51
N GLY A 202 31.19 -34.02 3.09
CA GLY A 202 31.79 -34.72 1.94
C GLY A 202 31.31 -34.33 0.55
N ASN A 203 30.33 -33.45 0.45
CA ASN A 203 29.79 -32.91 -0.80
C ASN A 203 29.48 -31.41 -0.63
N THR A 204 29.10 -30.78 -1.73
CA THR A 204 28.72 -29.36 -1.80
C THR A 204 27.22 -29.16 -2.07
N TYR A 205 26.40 -30.17 -1.77
CA TYR A 205 24.95 -30.06 -1.92
C TYR A 205 24.39 -29.09 -0.89
N ARG A 206 23.26 -28.48 -1.26
CA ARG A 206 22.50 -27.63 -0.36
C ARG A 206 22.01 -28.46 0.83
N PHE A 207 22.08 -27.87 2.02
CA PHE A 207 21.51 -28.45 3.22
C PHE A 207 20.87 -27.36 4.07
N GLN A 208 19.93 -27.76 4.92
CA GLN A 208 19.24 -26.84 5.82
C GLN A 208 19.67 -27.07 7.26
N VAL A 209 19.71 -25.98 8.01
CA VAL A 209 19.86 -25.97 9.46
C VAL A 209 18.75 -25.11 10.06
N ARG A 210 18.33 -25.45 11.28
CA ARG A 210 17.28 -24.73 12.00
C ARG A 210 17.86 -24.26 13.32
N LEU A 211 17.79 -22.95 13.56
CA LEU A 211 18.38 -22.30 14.71
C LEU A 211 17.30 -21.53 15.49
N ASN A 212 17.45 -21.47 16.80
CA ASN A 212 16.71 -20.58 17.67
C ASN A 212 17.48 -19.28 17.94
N ALA A 213 16.81 -18.27 18.50
CA ALA A 213 17.44 -17.00 18.82
C ALA A 213 18.67 -17.21 19.72
N GLY A 214 19.81 -16.67 19.30
CA GLY A 214 21.09 -16.79 20.00
C GLY A 214 21.88 -18.08 19.70
N GLU A 215 21.33 -19.01 18.91
CA GLU A 215 22.09 -20.17 18.45
C GLU A 215 22.99 -19.81 17.28
N VAL A 216 24.18 -20.41 17.27
CA VAL A 216 25.21 -20.25 16.26
C VAL A 216 25.39 -21.55 15.50
N PHE A 217 25.31 -21.51 14.17
CA PHE A 217 25.87 -22.54 13.32
C PHE A 217 27.32 -22.18 12.97
N PHE A 218 28.26 -23.07 13.27
CA PHE A 218 29.68 -22.88 12.97
C PHE A 218 30.13 -23.86 11.89
N GLY A 219 30.60 -23.31 10.77
CA GLY A 219 31.04 -24.05 9.59
C GLY A 219 32.53 -23.92 9.34
N GLN A 220 33.20 -25.03 9.08
CA GLN A 220 34.60 -25.07 8.67
C GLN A 220 34.78 -25.96 7.44
N ALA A 221 35.66 -25.55 6.53
CA ALA A 221 36.04 -26.35 5.38
C ALA A 221 36.71 -27.65 5.86
N HIS A 222 36.13 -28.80 5.50
CA HIS A 222 36.62 -30.09 5.97
C HIS A 222 36.24 -31.23 5.00
N ASP A 223 37.24 -31.97 4.52
CA ASP A 223 37.05 -33.13 3.63
C ASP A 223 36.57 -34.39 4.35
N VAL A 224 35.96 -35.32 3.61
CA VAL A 224 35.68 -36.68 4.11
C VAL A 224 36.87 -37.59 3.77
N GLY A 225 37.66 -37.94 4.77
CA GLY A 225 38.80 -38.85 4.63
C GLY A 225 39.96 -38.55 5.57
N ARG A 226 41.06 -39.32 5.44
CA ARG A 226 42.30 -39.12 6.23
C ARG A 226 43.19 -38.01 5.69
N ILE A 227 42.97 -37.53 4.46
CA ILE A 227 43.79 -36.53 3.78
C ILE A 227 43.06 -35.19 3.79
N ARG A 228 43.64 -34.19 4.45
CA ARG A 228 43.11 -32.81 4.52
C ARG A 228 43.71 -31.98 3.39
N ARG A 229 43.01 -31.83 2.27
CA ARG A 229 43.55 -31.08 1.13
C ARG A 229 43.57 -29.58 1.43
N ALA A 230 44.68 -28.92 1.10
CA ALA A 230 44.79 -27.46 1.08
C ALA A 230 44.06 -26.87 -0.15
N GLY A 231 43.78 -25.57 -0.14
CA GLY A 231 43.12 -24.84 -1.24
C GLY A 231 41.57 -24.88 -1.22
N ARG A 232 40.95 -25.36 -0.14
CA ARG A 232 39.52 -25.28 0.12
C ARG A 232 39.14 -23.87 0.56
N ASP A 233 38.37 -23.19 -0.27
CA ASP A 233 37.94 -21.81 -0.06
C ASP A 233 36.42 -21.74 0.07
N LEU A 234 35.92 -21.24 1.21
CA LEU A 234 34.48 -21.04 1.42
C LEU A 234 33.94 -19.76 0.78
N THR A 235 34.81 -18.93 0.17
CA THR A 235 34.38 -17.75 -0.58
C THR A 235 33.40 -18.16 -1.68
N GLY A 236 32.24 -17.51 -1.71
CA GLY A 236 31.14 -17.85 -2.61
C GLY A 236 30.08 -18.79 -2.02
N THR A 237 30.25 -19.27 -0.78
CA THR A 237 29.20 -20.05 -0.09
C THR A 237 27.97 -19.16 0.09
N ARG A 238 26.84 -19.58 -0.48
CA ARG A 238 25.58 -18.85 -0.44
C ARG A 238 24.75 -19.30 0.76
N ILE A 239 24.26 -18.35 1.53
CA ILE A 239 23.44 -18.57 2.72
C ILE A 239 22.12 -17.82 2.51
N VAL A 240 21.01 -18.54 2.62
CA VAL A 240 19.65 -17.98 2.48
C VAL A 240 18.83 -18.39 3.69
N SER A 241 18.11 -17.46 4.30
CA SER A 241 17.26 -17.73 5.46
C SER A 241 15.86 -17.15 5.31
N ASP A 242 14.89 -17.74 6.01
CA ASP A 242 13.53 -17.22 6.12
C ASP A 242 13.46 -15.94 6.98
N LYS A 243 14.47 -15.65 7.80
CA LYS A 243 14.54 -14.52 8.73
C LYS A 243 15.92 -13.86 8.73
N PRO A 244 16.03 -12.58 9.17
CA PRO A 244 17.33 -11.91 9.25
C PRO A 244 18.33 -12.62 10.17
N ILE A 245 19.57 -12.75 9.69
CA ILE A 245 20.65 -13.49 10.37
C ILE A 245 21.94 -12.67 10.39
N VAL A 246 22.81 -12.99 11.35
CA VAL A 246 24.19 -12.49 11.39
C VAL A 246 25.09 -13.51 10.70
N VAL A 247 25.94 -13.10 9.77
CA VAL A 247 26.84 -13.98 9.04
C VAL A 247 28.26 -13.46 9.09
N TYR A 248 29.22 -14.31 9.43
CA TYR A 248 30.65 -13.99 9.44
C TYR A 248 31.40 -14.81 8.40
N GLY A 249 32.28 -14.16 7.65
CA GLY A 249 33.30 -14.81 6.82
C GLY A 249 34.64 -14.74 7.52
N SER A 250 35.40 -15.84 7.56
CA SER A 250 36.62 -15.90 8.37
C SER A 250 37.60 -16.97 7.91
N HIS A 251 38.83 -16.90 8.39
CA HIS A 251 39.82 -17.97 8.30
C HIS A 251 40.48 -18.15 9.67
N GLN A 252 40.70 -19.40 10.11
CA GLN A 252 41.26 -19.64 11.45
C GLN A 252 42.64 -19.01 11.61
N ARG A 253 43.53 -19.24 10.63
CA ARG A 253 44.87 -18.62 10.54
C ARG A 253 45.45 -18.78 9.13
N SER A 254 45.63 -17.68 8.38
CA SER A 254 45.87 -17.70 6.93
C SER A 254 47.17 -17.01 6.53
N ASN A 255 47.86 -17.50 5.49
CA ASN A 255 48.96 -16.79 4.83
C ASN A 255 48.51 -16.21 3.49
N ILE A 256 48.98 -15.02 3.19
CA ILE A 256 48.62 -14.27 1.99
C ILE A 256 49.90 -13.77 1.32
N PRO A 257 50.24 -14.22 0.10
CA PRO A 257 49.44 -15.00 -0.84
C PRO A 257 49.40 -16.46 -0.42
N TRP A 258 48.41 -17.19 -0.95
CA TRP A 258 48.13 -18.54 -0.50
C TRP A 258 49.35 -19.44 -0.75
N ASN A 259 49.86 -20.06 0.33
CA ASN A 259 50.97 -21.01 0.31
C ASN A 259 52.32 -20.47 -0.22
N ASP A 260 52.49 -19.14 -0.25
CA ASP A 260 53.72 -18.47 -0.72
C ASP A 260 54.33 -17.53 0.34
N ALA A 261 53.74 -17.48 1.54
CA ALA A 261 54.23 -16.65 2.65
C ALA A 261 54.30 -17.41 3.99
N VAL A 262 55.19 -16.96 4.87
CA VAL A 262 55.42 -17.58 6.19
C VAL A 262 54.52 -16.98 7.26
N GLY A 263 54.33 -15.65 7.24
CA GLY A 263 53.45 -14.94 8.17
C GLY A 263 51.99 -15.36 8.05
N ARG A 264 51.28 -15.43 9.17
CA ARG A 264 49.90 -15.94 9.23
C ARG A 264 49.07 -15.27 10.29
N ASP A 265 47.86 -14.89 9.92
CA ASP A 265 46.94 -14.21 10.83
C ASP A 265 45.52 -14.76 10.79
N HIS A 266 44.73 -14.46 11.81
CA HIS A 266 43.29 -14.64 11.77
C HIS A 266 42.69 -13.72 10.69
N LEU A 267 41.57 -14.13 10.09
CA LEU A 267 40.79 -13.25 9.21
C LEU A 267 39.35 -13.28 9.69
N VAL A 268 38.69 -12.14 9.82
CA VAL A 268 37.24 -12.10 10.13
C VAL A 268 36.61 -10.81 9.62
N GLU A 269 35.38 -10.91 9.13
CA GLU A 269 34.50 -9.75 8.94
C GLU A 269 33.05 -10.20 9.01
N GLN A 270 32.15 -9.31 9.43
CA GLN A 270 30.71 -9.57 9.31
C GLN A 270 30.26 -9.32 7.86
N MET A 271 29.70 -10.35 7.22
CA MET A 271 29.27 -10.29 5.83
C MET A 271 28.03 -9.42 5.69
N LEU A 272 28.11 -8.42 4.81
CA LEU A 272 26.94 -7.63 4.43
C LEU A 272 25.86 -8.52 3.80
N PRO A 273 24.57 -8.26 4.10
CA PRO A 273 23.48 -8.81 3.31
C PRO A 273 23.66 -8.48 1.82
N THR A 274 23.28 -9.41 0.94
CA THR A 274 23.43 -9.21 -0.51
C THR A 274 22.69 -7.95 -0.98
N ASP A 275 21.55 -7.61 -0.38
CA ASP A 275 20.76 -6.39 -0.65
C ASP A 275 21.43 -5.06 -0.20
N LYS A 276 22.61 -5.14 0.43
CA LYS A 276 23.42 -3.97 0.81
C LYS A 276 24.68 -3.81 -0.06
N TRP A 277 24.88 -4.68 -1.04
CA TRP A 277 26.01 -4.60 -1.96
C TRP A 277 25.84 -3.44 -2.94
N GLY A 278 26.95 -2.79 -3.29
CA GLY A 278 26.95 -1.62 -4.16
C GLY A 278 27.51 -1.90 -5.55
N TYR A 279 27.52 -0.85 -6.36
CA TYR A 279 28.02 -0.89 -7.74
C TYR A 279 29.42 -0.30 -7.88
N HIS A 280 29.87 0.46 -6.88
CA HIS A 280 31.14 1.18 -6.92
C HIS A 280 31.92 0.94 -5.64
N ALA A 281 33.21 0.62 -5.77
CA ALA A 281 34.13 0.52 -4.65
C ALA A 281 35.39 1.34 -4.93
N MET A 282 35.79 2.17 -3.95
CA MET A 282 37.04 2.93 -4.02
C MET A 282 38.08 2.25 -3.14
N VAL A 283 39.01 1.55 -3.78
CA VAL A 283 40.07 0.81 -3.08
C VAL A 283 41.27 1.72 -2.94
N THR A 284 41.88 1.74 -1.75
CA THR A 284 43.06 2.56 -1.45
C THR A 284 44.19 1.71 -0.88
N PRO A 285 45.46 1.91 -1.29
CA PRO A 285 46.60 1.18 -0.73
C PRO A 285 46.67 1.35 0.78
N HIS A 286 46.96 0.28 1.51
CA HIS A 286 47.36 0.40 2.92
C HIS A 286 48.76 1.02 3.03
N PHE A 287 49.12 1.49 4.22
CA PHE A 287 50.41 2.13 4.44
C PHE A 287 51.53 1.09 4.40
N GLN A 288 52.42 1.20 3.42
CA GLN A 288 53.55 0.28 3.28
C GLN A 288 54.65 0.61 4.30
N LEU A 289 54.80 -0.26 5.31
CA LEU A 289 55.90 -0.20 6.26
C LEU A 289 57.23 -0.71 5.65
N ARG A 290 57.13 -1.58 4.63
CA ARG A 290 58.26 -2.19 3.91
C ARG A 290 58.40 -1.53 2.54
N LYS A 291 59.46 -0.75 2.34
CA LYS A 291 59.72 -0.05 1.07
C LYS A 291 60.50 -0.89 0.05
N THR A 292 61.12 -1.99 0.48
CA THR A 292 62.07 -2.80 -0.29
C THR A 292 61.44 -4.02 -0.97
N VAL A 293 60.29 -4.49 -0.48
CA VAL A 293 59.47 -5.54 -1.10
C VAL A 293 58.09 -4.92 -1.34
N PRO A 294 57.61 -4.79 -2.59
CA PRO A 294 56.26 -4.32 -2.83
C PRO A 294 55.28 -5.27 -2.12
N ASP A 295 54.57 -4.77 -1.11
CA ASP A 295 53.46 -5.50 -0.51
C ASP A 295 52.40 -5.67 -1.60
N ALA A 296 52.34 -6.85 -2.21
CA ALA A 296 51.43 -7.18 -3.30
C ALA A 296 50.02 -7.47 -2.72
N ASN A 297 49.48 -6.50 -1.97
CA ASN A 297 48.11 -6.56 -1.48
C ASN A 297 47.15 -6.77 -2.66
N PHE A 298 46.09 -7.52 -2.43
CA PHE A 298 45.02 -7.69 -3.40
C PHE A 298 43.66 -7.41 -2.80
N ILE A 299 42.70 -7.26 -3.70
CA ILE A 299 41.29 -7.26 -3.38
C ILE A 299 40.64 -8.51 -3.95
N ARG A 300 39.63 -9.03 -3.25
CA ARG A 300 38.69 -9.99 -3.81
C ARG A 300 37.40 -9.28 -4.15
N VAL A 301 36.92 -9.48 -5.37
CA VAL A 301 35.62 -8.99 -5.83
C VAL A 301 34.71 -10.19 -6.08
N ILE A 302 33.53 -10.21 -5.46
CA ILE A 302 32.47 -11.18 -5.74
C ILE A 302 31.26 -10.45 -6.31
N ALA A 303 30.63 -11.04 -7.32
CA ALA A 303 29.39 -10.54 -7.89
C ALA A 303 28.18 -11.27 -7.31
N ALA A 304 27.08 -10.56 -7.09
CA ALA A 304 25.81 -11.16 -6.68
C ALA A 304 25.22 -11.99 -7.83
N GLU A 305 25.41 -11.54 -9.07
CA GLU A 305 24.83 -12.12 -10.26
C GLU A 305 25.85 -12.60 -11.30
N PRO A 306 25.50 -13.62 -12.11
CA PRO A 306 26.30 -14.01 -13.25
C PRO A 306 26.23 -12.95 -14.36
N GLY A 307 27.30 -12.83 -15.14
CA GLY A 307 27.38 -11.88 -16.24
C GLY A 307 27.62 -10.44 -15.80
N THR A 308 28.05 -10.21 -14.55
CA THR A 308 28.36 -8.88 -14.03
C THR A 308 29.63 -8.34 -14.69
N THR A 309 29.56 -7.20 -15.36
CA THR A 309 30.70 -6.52 -15.99
C THR A 309 31.38 -5.61 -14.98
N LEU A 310 32.54 -6.02 -14.47
CA LEU A 310 33.41 -5.20 -13.63
C LEU A 310 34.34 -4.35 -14.48
N THR A 311 34.38 -3.05 -14.26
CA THR A 311 35.33 -2.10 -14.88
C THR A 311 36.28 -1.49 -13.85
N ILE A 312 37.56 -1.39 -14.22
CA ILE A 312 38.62 -0.81 -13.38
C ILE A 312 39.09 0.50 -14.02
N ASP A 313 38.96 1.61 -13.29
CA ASP A 313 39.30 2.98 -13.73
C ASP A 313 38.78 3.33 -15.13
N SER A 314 37.57 2.84 -15.46
CA SER A 314 36.90 3.04 -16.75
C SER A 314 37.66 2.48 -17.97
N SER A 315 38.53 1.47 -17.81
CA SER A 315 39.38 0.97 -18.90
C SER A 315 39.42 -0.55 -19.08
N ALA A 316 39.64 -1.32 -18.01
CA ALA A 316 39.68 -2.78 -18.07
C ALA A 316 38.34 -3.36 -17.64
N SER A 317 37.69 -4.16 -18.50
CA SER A 317 36.43 -4.84 -18.18
C SER A 317 36.64 -6.35 -18.03
N GLN A 318 36.08 -6.94 -16.98
CA GLN A 318 36.04 -8.39 -16.77
C GLN A 318 34.60 -8.82 -16.47
N VAL A 319 34.15 -9.94 -17.03
CA VAL A 319 32.85 -10.52 -16.72
C VAL A 319 32.99 -11.49 -15.54
N LEU A 320 32.23 -11.25 -14.48
CA LEU A 320 32.19 -12.03 -13.26
C LEU A 320 31.03 -13.03 -13.28
N GLN A 321 31.23 -14.14 -12.58
CA GLN A 321 30.17 -15.13 -12.30
C GLN A 321 29.74 -14.97 -10.85
N ALA A 322 28.46 -15.20 -10.56
CA ALA A 322 27.92 -15.09 -9.21
C ALA A 322 28.73 -15.92 -8.19
N GLY A 323 29.07 -15.31 -7.07
CA GLY A 323 29.78 -15.94 -5.95
C GLY A 323 31.23 -16.37 -6.24
N ARG A 324 31.74 -16.25 -7.47
CA ARG A 324 33.14 -16.61 -7.77
C ARG A 324 34.05 -15.40 -7.54
N PRO A 325 35.04 -15.49 -6.63
CA PRO A 325 35.94 -14.38 -6.37
C PRO A 325 36.89 -14.15 -7.55
N VAL A 326 37.17 -12.89 -7.81
CA VAL A 326 38.28 -12.44 -8.65
C VAL A 326 39.28 -11.67 -7.80
N GLU A 327 40.55 -12.03 -7.91
CA GLU A 327 41.65 -11.37 -7.21
C GLU A 327 42.32 -10.33 -8.12
N LEU A 328 42.46 -9.11 -7.61
CA LEU A 328 43.13 -8.02 -8.32
C LEU A 328 44.21 -7.41 -7.42
N LEU A 329 45.44 -7.34 -7.91
CA LEU A 329 46.51 -6.63 -7.23
C LEU A 329 46.26 -5.12 -7.27
N TYR A 330 46.58 -4.42 -6.18
CA TYR A 330 46.50 -2.97 -6.13
C TYR A 330 47.71 -2.36 -5.43
N THR A 331 48.36 -1.42 -6.12
CA THR A 331 49.49 -0.62 -5.59
C THR A 331 49.20 0.88 -5.62
N ARG A 332 48.02 1.25 -6.12
CA ARG A 332 47.54 2.63 -6.30
C ARG A 332 46.05 2.68 -5.99
N PRO A 333 45.48 3.86 -5.68
CA PRO A 333 44.03 3.98 -5.61
C PRO A 333 43.38 3.59 -6.95
N MET A 334 42.22 2.94 -6.88
CA MET A 334 41.43 2.58 -8.05
C MET A 334 39.93 2.68 -7.76
N LEU A 335 39.17 3.00 -8.81
CA LEU A 335 37.73 2.87 -8.83
C LEU A 335 37.34 1.55 -9.49
N LEU A 336 36.61 0.72 -8.77
CA LEU A 336 35.85 -0.39 -9.32
C LEU A 336 34.43 0.08 -9.62
N THR A 337 33.91 -0.27 -10.79
CA THR A 337 32.54 0.03 -11.20
C THR A 337 31.94 -1.20 -11.88
N ALA A 338 30.81 -1.68 -11.38
CA ALA A 338 30.09 -2.80 -11.95
C ALA A 338 28.69 -2.38 -12.43
N ASP A 339 28.18 -3.07 -13.44
CA ASP A 339 26.80 -2.94 -13.92
C ASP A 339 25.77 -3.65 -13.03
N LYS A 340 26.24 -4.52 -12.13
CA LYS A 340 25.45 -5.25 -11.13
C LYS A 340 26.13 -5.24 -9.76
N PRO A 341 25.41 -5.55 -8.66
CA PRO A 341 25.96 -5.47 -7.30
C PRO A 341 27.17 -6.37 -7.06
N ILE A 342 28.20 -5.80 -6.43
CA ILE A 342 29.45 -6.45 -6.07
C ILE A 342 29.79 -6.21 -4.59
N SER A 343 30.49 -7.17 -3.98
CA SER A 343 31.15 -7.00 -2.69
C SER A 343 32.66 -7.12 -2.86
N VAL A 344 33.40 -6.28 -2.14
CA VAL A 344 34.86 -6.12 -2.27
C VAL A 344 35.47 -6.18 -0.87
N ALA A 345 36.52 -6.99 -0.68
CA ALA A 345 37.39 -6.87 0.48
C ALA A 345 38.84 -6.68 0.08
N GLN A 346 39.57 -5.93 0.90
CA GLN A 346 41.02 -5.82 0.87
C GLN A 346 41.64 -6.90 1.75
N PHE A 347 42.68 -7.53 1.20
CA PHE A 347 43.52 -8.47 1.93
C PHE A 347 44.93 -7.91 2.00
N GLN A 348 45.44 -7.79 3.22
CA GLN A 348 46.83 -7.43 3.45
C GLN A 348 47.73 -8.65 3.25
N HIS A 349 48.91 -8.43 2.68
CA HIS A 349 49.91 -9.46 2.47
C HIS A 349 50.64 -9.82 3.77
N SER A 350 50.96 -11.10 3.95
CA SER A 350 51.80 -11.62 5.02
C SER A 350 53.21 -11.06 5.00
N THR A 351 53.85 -11.09 6.16
CA THR A 351 55.31 -11.01 6.23
C THR A 351 55.98 -12.14 5.46
N VAL A 352 57.07 -11.77 4.76
CA VAL A 352 57.96 -12.71 4.08
C VAL A 352 59.32 -12.62 4.77
N ASP A 353 59.76 -13.70 5.40
CA ASP A 353 61.14 -13.79 5.90
C ASP A 353 62.07 -14.00 4.69
N VAL A 354 62.66 -12.91 4.21
CA VAL A 354 63.73 -12.98 3.20
C VAL A 354 65.06 -13.23 3.92
N GLU A 355 65.53 -14.48 3.86
CA GLU A 355 66.90 -14.95 4.12
C GLU A 355 67.69 -14.23 5.25
N PHE A 356 67.60 -14.69 6.50
CA PHE A 356 68.58 -14.49 7.60
C PHE A 356 69.11 -13.07 7.89
N ILE A 357 68.62 -12.03 7.23
CA ILE A 357 68.98 -10.62 7.41
C ILE A 357 67.71 -9.92 7.88
N SER A 358 67.58 -9.78 9.20
CA SER A 358 66.52 -8.99 9.80
C SER A 358 66.73 -7.50 9.50
N LEU A 359 66.05 -6.95 8.50
CA LEU A 359 65.93 -5.49 8.38
C LEU A 359 64.96 -4.97 9.45
N PRO A 360 65.12 -3.72 9.93
CA PRO A 360 64.12 -3.10 10.79
C PRO A 360 62.80 -3.01 10.03
N ASN A 361 61.78 -3.74 10.50
CA ASN A 361 60.39 -3.84 9.99
C ASN A 361 60.03 -5.06 9.11
N ASP A 362 60.94 -6.01 8.83
CA ASP A 362 60.59 -7.21 8.06
C ASP A 362 59.66 -8.17 8.83
N THR A 363 59.55 -7.98 10.15
CA THR A 363 58.73 -8.80 11.06
C THR A 363 57.42 -8.11 11.47
N VAL A 364 57.00 -7.06 10.75
CA VAL A 364 55.86 -6.21 11.12
C VAL A 364 54.71 -6.38 10.13
N GLY A 365 53.51 -6.54 10.70
CA GLY A 365 52.28 -6.85 9.99
C GLY A 365 52.14 -8.35 9.74
N ASP A 366 50.91 -8.79 9.57
CA ASP A 366 50.51 -10.05 8.96
C ASP A 366 49.12 -9.85 8.30
N PRO A 367 48.50 -10.83 7.62
CA PRO A 367 47.32 -10.54 6.82
C PRO A 367 46.12 -10.11 7.68
N PHE A 368 45.22 -9.33 7.10
CA PHE A 368 43.90 -9.05 7.66
C PHE A 368 42.90 -8.98 6.52
N MET A 369 41.61 -9.14 6.82
CA MET A 369 40.52 -8.99 5.86
C MET A 369 39.66 -7.80 6.24
N MET A 370 39.37 -6.93 5.28
CA MET A 370 38.52 -5.77 5.53
C MET A 370 37.58 -5.56 4.34
N LEU A 371 36.26 -5.59 4.58
CA LEU A 371 35.30 -5.20 3.55
C LEU A 371 35.48 -3.72 3.19
N VAL A 372 35.36 -3.41 1.91
CA VAL A 372 35.37 -2.05 1.38
C VAL A 372 33.92 -1.60 1.25
N PRO A 373 33.46 -0.65 2.08
CA PRO A 373 32.13 -0.07 1.93
C PRO A 373 31.96 0.50 0.52
N PRO A 374 30.84 0.23 -0.17
CA PRO A 374 30.56 0.88 -1.43
C PRO A 374 30.39 2.39 -1.20
N ARG A 375 30.73 3.22 -2.20
CA ARG A 375 30.74 4.69 -2.04
C ARG A 375 29.39 5.24 -1.59
N GLU A 376 28.30 4.57 -2.00
CA GLU A 376 26.93 4.95 -1.69
C GLU A 376 26.63 4.81 -0.19
N GLN A 377 27.39 3.98 0.52
CA GLN A 377 27.19 3.68 1.93
C GLN A 377 28.12 4.43 2.88
N PHE A 378 28.85 5.44 2.39
CA PHE A 378 29.70 6.26 3.26
C PHE A 378 28.89 7.02 4.30
N ASP A 379 29.52 7.28 5.45
CA ASP A 379 28.97 8.05 6.56
C ASP A 379 29.85 9.28 6.86
N SER A 380 29.40 10.15 7.73
CA SER A 380 29.99 11.46 8.00
C SER A 380 30.67 11.56 9.38
N ASN A 381 30.49 10.56 10.24
CA ASN A 381 31.04 10.52 11.59
C ASN A 381 31.42 9.09 11.97
N TYR A 382 32.63 8.90 12.46
CA TYR A 382 33.15 7.59 12.87
C TYR A 382 33.91 7.72 14.19
N SER A 383 33.52 6.92 15.18
CA SER A 383 34.23 6.79 16.45
C SER A 383 34.79 5.37 16.57
N PHE A 384 36.06 5.24 16.91
CA PHE A 384 36.76 3.96 16.90
C PHE A 384 37.95 3.96 17.86
N GLU A 385 38.56 2.79 18.06
CA GLU A 385 39.80 2.62 18.83
C GLU A 385 40.92 2.16 17.90
N SER A 386 42.07 2.84 17.98
CA SER A 386 43.36 2.30 17.56
C SER A 386 43.93 1.47 18.72
N TRP A 387 43.97 0.15 18.54
CA TRP A 387 44.22 -0.81 19.62
C TRP A 387 45.48 -0.54 20.44
N ASP A 388 45.29 -0.01 21.65
CA ASP A 388 46.37 0.22 22.63
C ASP A 388 46.69 -1.08 23.37
N THR A 389 47.51 -1.91 22.73
CA THR A 389 48.05 -3.16 23.28
C THR A 389 49.53 -3.29 22.93
N LYS A 390 50.26 -4.17 23.62
CA LYS A 390 51.65 -4.50 23.28
C LYS A 390 51.78 -5.19 21.91
N ASP A 391 50.68 -5.69 21.38
CA ASP A 391 50.64 -6.49 20.16
C ASP A 391 50.50 -5.63 18.90
N PHE A 392 50.21 -4.32 19.04
CA PHE A 392 50.11 -3.36 17.93
C PHE A 392 50.81 -2.05 18.27
N PHE A 393 51.61 -1.51 17.35
CA PHE A 393 52.36 -0.26 17.59
C PHE A 393 52.31 0.72 16.41
N HIS A 394 51.65 0.36 15.32
CA HIS A 394 51.38 1.24 14.20
C HIS A 394 49.90 1.23 13.87
N HIS A 395 49.30 2.41 13.76
CA HIS A 395 47.87 2.58 13.51
C HIS A 395 47.67 3.60 12.40
N PHE A 396 46.76 3.29 11.51
CA PHE A 396 46.46 4.12 10.35
C PHE A 396 44.97 4.12 10.05
N VAL A 397 44.54 5.19 9.42
CA VAL A 397 43.27 5.23 8.71
C VAL A 397 43.47 5.73 7.29
N ASN A 398 42.77 5.12 6.35
CA ASN A 398 42.58 5.70 5.03
C ASN A 398 41.25 6.43 5.01
N VAL A 399 41.27 7.69 4.57
CA VAL A 399 40.08 8.53 4.42
C VAL A 399 39.85 8.79 2.95
N VAL A 400 38.67 8.46 2.43
CA VAL A 400 38.25 8.67 1.05
C VAL A 400 37.12 9.69 1.00
N ILE A 401 37.40 10.91 0.54
CA ILE A 401 36.46 12.05 0.63
C ILE A 401 36.37 12.82 -0.71
N PRO A 402 35.23 13.47 -1.03
CA PRO A 402 35.20 14.42 -2.14
C PRO A 402 36.30 15.48 -2.00
N THR A 403 37.06 15.69 -3.07
CA THR A 403 38.26 16.56 -3.06
C THR A 403 37.93 17.98 -2.60
N GLU A 404 36.78 18.49 -3.01
CA GLU A 404 36.29 19.82 -2.61
C GLU A 404 35.80 19.93 -1.15
N ARG A 405 35.80 18.83 -0.38
CA ARG A 405 35.34 18.77 1.01
C ARG A 405 36.42 18.36 2.01
N ILE A 406 37.66 18.17 1.56
CA ILE A 406 38.82 17.86 2.42
C ILE A 406 38.92 18.82 3.62
N GLY A 407 38.72 20.12 3.40
CA GLY A 407 38.79 21.12 4.48
C GLY A 407 37.74 20.99 5.59
N SER A 408 36.73 20.13 5.40
CA SER A 408 35.70 19.85 6.40
C SER A 408 36.07 18.73 7.38
N LEU A 409 37.11 17.93 7.10
CA LEU A 409 37.53 16.82 7.95
C LEU A 409 38.06 17.29 9.30
N ARG A 410 37.67 16.60 10.36
CA ARG A 410 38.14 16.79 11.73
C ARG A 410 38.54 15.45 12.31
N LEU A 411 39.68 15.43 13.00
CA LEU A 411 40.15 14.29 13.79
C LEU A 411 40.25 14.76 15.24
N ASP A 412 39.58 14.05 16.15
CA ASP A 412 39.50 14.36 17.58
C ASP A 412 39.09 15.82 17.85
N ASN A 413 38.10 16.29 17.07
CA ASN A 413 37.60 17.67 17.02
C ASN A 413 38.62 18.74 16.53
N GLY A 414 39.84 18.34 16.20
CA GLY A 414 40.89 19.19 15.64
C GLY A 414 40.97 19.14 14.11
N PRO A 415 41.76 20.03 13.48
CA PRO A 415 42.12 19.87 12.08
C PRO A 415 42.92 18.58 11.88
N LEU A 416 42.75 17.96 10.72
CA LEU A 416 43.50 16.77 10.37
C LEU A 416 45.00 17.13 10.21
N THR A 417 45.83 16.67 11.14
CA THR A 417 47.28 16.88 11.11
C THR A 417 48.02 15.56 11.20
N THR A 418 49.01 15.39 10.34
CA THR A 418 50.04 14.34 10.43
C THR A 418 51.34 14.94 10.98
N LEU A 419 52.19 14.12 11.59
CA LEU A 419 53.52 14.56 11.99
C LEU A 419 54.47 14.52 10.79
N ASP A 420 55.15 15.64 10.54
CA ASP A 420 56.26 15.72 9.59
C ASP A 420 57.37 14.73 10.00
N PRO A 421 57.84 13.85 9.10
CA PRO A 421 58.83 12.83 9.42
C PRO A 421 60.17 13.36 9.95
N ASP A 422 60.60 14.54 9.47
CA ASP A 422 61.93 15.09 9.74
C ASP A 422 61.93 16.08 10.92
N THR A 423 60.87 16.89 11.02
CA THR A 423 60.76 17.99 11.98
C THR A 423 59.83 17.67 13.15
N ARG A 424 59.07 16.57 13.07
CA ARG A 424 58.00 16.17 14.02
C ARG A 424 56.96 17.27 14.28
N LYS A 425 56.82 18.24 13.38
CA LYS A 425 55.81 19.29 13.47
C LYS A 425 54.50 18.83 12.83
N PRO A 426 53.32 19.29 13.33
CA PRO A 426 52.05 19.04 12.67
C PRO A 426 52.00 19.67 11.27
N LEU A 427 51.63 18.89 10.26
CA LEU A 427 51.36 19.31 8.88
C LEU A 427 50.06 18.68 8.39
N PRO A 428 49.32 19.32 7.46
CA PRO A 428 48.16 18.69 6.84
C PRO A 428 48.60 17.45 6.02
N PRO A 429 47.83 16.34 6.06
CA PRO A 429 48.12 15.18 5.24
C PRO A 429 48.04 15.50 3.74
N THR A 430 48.84 14.80 2.95
CA THR A 430 48.79 14.88 1.49
C THR A 430 47.64 14.02 0.97
N PHE A 431 46.66 14.65 0.33
CA PHE A 431 45.57 13.95 -0.36
C PHE A 431 45.97 13.63 -1.79
N ILE A 432 45.76 12.39 -2.19
CA ILE A 432 46.05 11.87 -3.53
C ILE A 432 44.71 11.67 -4.25
N PRO A 433 44.50 12.27 -5.44
CA PRO A 433 43.28 12.06 -6.22
C PRO A 433 43.10 10.59 -6.59
N ILE A 434 41.87 10.07 -6.44
CA ILE A 434 41.49 8.75 -6.94
C ILE A 434 41.15 8.89 -8.43
N PRO A 435 41.85 8.18 -9.35
CA PRO A 435 41.64 8.31 -10.78
C PRO A 435 40.17 8.20 -11.19
N LYS A 436 39.73 9.03 -12.14
CA LYS A 436 38.36 9.02 -12.71
C LYS A 436 37.23 9.29 -11.71
N THR A 437 37.55 9.84 -10.54
CA THR A 437 36.56 10.27 -9.54
C THR A 437 36.76 11.73 -9.16
N SER A 438 35.79 12.31 -8.46
CA SER A 438 35.93 13.59 -7.75
C SER A 438 36.53 13.43 -6.34
N TYR A 439 36.92 12.22 -5.95
CA TYR A 439 37.40 11.88 -4.62
C TYR A 439 38.92 11.90 -4.54
N SER A 440 39.42 12.19 -3.36
CA SER A 440 40.82 12.01 -3.01
C SER A 440 40.90 11.16 -1.75
N PHE A 441 42.03 10.49 -1.56
CA PHE A 441 42.30 9.76 -0.33
C PHE A 441 43.56 10.25 0.37
N ALA A 442 43.63 10.05 1.69
CA ALA A 442 44.82 10.26 2.48
C ALA A 442 45.02 9.09 3.45
N GLN A 443 46.28 8.73 3.70
CA GLN A 443 46.68 7.80 4.74
C GLN A 443 47.13 8.61 5.95
N ILE A 444 46.46 8.43 7.09
CA ILE A 444 46.73 9.20 8.32
C ILE A 444 47.25 8.23 9.37
N LYS A 445 48.45 8.50 9.89
CA LYS A 445 48.98 7.78 11.04
C LYS A 445 48.30 8.27 12.33
N LEU A 446 47.89 7.34 13.17
CA LEU A 446 47.26 7.60 14.46
C LEU A 446 48.18 7.15 15.60
N GLU A 447 47.99 7.77 16.77
CA GLU A 447 48.51 7.24 18.03
C GLU A 447 47.61 6.10 18.53
N ALA A 448 48.08 5.32 19.49
CA ALA A 448 47.21 4.34 20.14
C ALA A 448 46.17 5.05 21.01
N GLY A 449 44.93 4.53 21.02
CA GLY A 449 43.85 5.09 21.82
C GLY A 449 42.54 5.30 21.05
N LYS A 450 41.73 6.23 21.55
CA LYS A 450 40.34 6.44 21.13
C LYS A 450 40.27 7.64 20.20
N HIS A 451 39.63 7.48 19.05
CA HIS A 451 39.57 8.51 18.02
C HIS A 451 38.15 8.76 17.53
N ASN A 452 37.89 9.99 17.10
CA ASN A 452 36.72 10.37 16.34
C ASN A 452 37.15 11.11 15.07
N ILE A 453 36.64 10.69 13.92
CA ILE A 453 36.84 11.40 12.66
C ILE A 453 35.49 11.74 12.03
N SER A 454 35.31 13.00 11.66
CA SER A 454 34.05 13.52 11.12
C SER A 454 34.28 14.52 9.99
N ALA A 455 33.27 14.69 9.15
CA ALA A 455 33.25 15.67 8.06
C ALA A 455 31.83 16.21 7.85
N ARG A 456 31.71 17.30 7.07
CA ARG A 456 30.38 17.85 6.70
C ARG A 456 29.71 17.09 5.54
N VAL A 457 30.36 16.06 5.02
CA VAL A 457 29.87 15.20 3.94
C VAL A 457 30.23 13.75 4.23
N PRO A 458 29.52 12.77 3.66
CA PRO A 458 29.91 11.37 3.73
C PRO A 458 31.32 11.12 3.14
N PHE A 459 32.09 10.25 3.79
CA PHE A 459 33.41 9.80 3.37
C PHE A 459 33.66 8.35 3.79
N GLY A 460 34.52 7.63 3.09
CA GLY A 460 34.92 6.28 3.46
C GLY A 460 36.05 6.31 4.49
N LEU A 461 35.96 5.47 5.52
CA LEU A 461 37.01 5.29 6.52
C LEU A 461 37.44 3.82 6.58
N TYR A 462 38.72 3.55 6.38
CA TYR A 462 39.29 2.21 6.48
C TYR A 462 40.32 2.21 7.61
N ILE A 463 40.09 1.38 8.63
CA ILE A 463 40.89 1.38 9.87
C ILE A 463 41.77 0.14 9.85
N TYR A 464 43.08 0.31 10.09
CA TYR A 464 44.00 -0.81 10.15
C TYR A 464 45.22 -0.50 11.01
N GLY A 465 45.89 -1.55 11.49
CA GLY A 465 47.11 -1.42 12.25
C GLY A 465 48.01 -2.64 12.15
N TYR A 466 49.26 -2.44 12.57
CA TYR A 466 50.32 -3.44 12.47
C TYR A 466 51.05 -3.60 13.80
N GLY A 467 51.44 -4.84 14.04
CA GLY A 467 52.27 -5.28 15.14
C GLY A 467 53.33 -6.28 14.69
N PRO A 468 54.09 -6.88 15.61
CA PRO A 468 55.04 -7.91 15.25
C PRO A 468 54.30 -9.19 14.88
N TYR A 469 54.38 -9.62 13.62
CA TYR A 469 53.64 -10.76 13.05
C TYR A 469 52.15 -10.76 13.38
N ASN A 470 51.52 -9.57 13.35
CA ASN A 470 50.13 -9.40 13.70
C ASN A 470 49.58 -8.14 13.03
N SER A 471 48.31 -8.15 12.64
CA SER A 471 47.59 -6.98 12.15
C SER A 471 46.13 -6.94 12.63
N TYR A 472 45.42 -5.88 12.28
CA TYR A 472 43.97 -5.86 12.29
C TYR A 472 43.49 -4.93 11.18
N GLY A 473 42.30 -5.18 10.64
CA GLY A 473 41.61 -4.23 9.77
C GLY A 473 40.10 -4.33 9.88
N ASN A 474 39.41 -3.21 9.72
CA ASN A 474 37.96 -3.16 9.65
C ASN A 474 37.49 -1.86 8.97
N PRO A 475 36.31 -1.85 8.32
CA PRO A 475 35.71 -0.60 7.88
C PRO A 475 35.34 0.23 9.11
N GLY A 476 35.42 1.55 8.98
CA GLY A 476 35.03 2.48 10.03
C GLY A 476 33.53 2.54 10.30
N GLY A 477 32.72 2.02 9.39
CA GLY A 477 31.27 2.11 9.45
C GLY A 477 30.71 2.41 8.08
N MET A 478 29.42 2.18 7.96
CA MET A 478 28.67 2.49 6.75
C MET A 478 27.22 2.69 7.10
N VAL A 479 26.47 3.28 6.18
CA VAL A 479 25.02 3.27 6.22
C VAL A 479 24.51 2.03 5.50
N PHE A 480 23.23 1.67 5.67
CA PHE A 480 22.61 0.51 5.05
C PHE A 480 21.33 0.89 4.32
N ASP A 481 21.38 2.03 3.62
CA ASP A 481 20.33 2.38 2.67
C ASP A 481 20.21 1.24 1.65
N SER A 482 19.00 0.89 1.26
CA SER A 482 18.83 -0.12 0.21
C SER A 482 19.44 0.41 -1.08
N LEU A 483 20.53 -0.20 -1.56
CA LEU A 483 21.20 0.20 -2.81
C LEU A 483 20.55 -0.40 -4.05
N PHE A 484 19.74 -1.43 -3.83
CA PHE A 484 18.90 -2.04 -4.85
C PHE A 484 17.71 -1.11 -4.95
N THR A 485 17.74 -0.25 -5.94
CA THR A 485 16.52 0.42 -6.35
C THR A 485 15.83 -0.58 -7.25
N ASP A 486 14.80 -1.23 -6.71
CA ASP A 486 13.84 -1.91 -7.55
C ASP A 486 13.34 -0.89 -8.57
N HIS A 487 13.44 -1.26 -9.85
CA HIS A 487 13.08 -0.44 -10.99
C HIS A 487 11.96 -1.08 -11.81
N GLU A 488 11.60 -2.33 -11.51
CA GLU A 488 10.65 -3.10 -12.29
C GLU A 488 9.35 -3.28 -11.50
N PRO A 489 8.24 -2.66 -11.93
CA PRO A 489 6.99 -2.83 -11.22
C PRO A 489 6.43 -4.26 -11.40
N PRO A 490 5.78 -4.83 -10.37
CA PRO A 490 5.34 -6.22 -10.33
C PRO A 490 4.42 -6.57 -11.50
N ASP A 491 4.50 -7.80 -11.99
CA ASP A 491 3.71 -8.28 -13.12
C ASP A 491 2.50 -9.11 -12.70
N ILE A 492 1.53 -9.27 -13.60
CA ILE A 492 0.31 -10.04 -13.36
C ILE A 492 0.07 -11.00 -14.52
N ALA A 493 0.00 -12.30 -14.20
CA ALA A 493 -0.48 -13.31 -15.12
C ALA A 493 -1.87 -13.78 -14.70
N VAL A 494 -2.78 -13.89 -15.66
CA VAL A 494 -4.14 -14.42 -15.43
C VAL A 494 -4.45 -15.53 -16.41
N ARG A 495 -5.29 -16.46 -15.97
CA ARG A 495 -5.92 -17.48 -16.79
C ARG A 495 -7.43 -17.40 -16.61
N ASP A 496 -8.13 -17.48 -17.74
CA ASP A 496 -9.59 -17.52 -17.79
C ASP A 496 -10.12 -18.79 -17.12
N THR A 497 -11.15 -18.64 -16.29
CA THR A 497 -11.87 -19.74 -15.66
C THR A 497 -13.29 -19.81 -16.22
N CYS A 498 -13.60 -20.94 -16.86
CA CYS A 498 -14.92 -21.30 -17.40
C CYS A 498 -15.58 -20.19 -18.27
N ASN A 499 -15.13 -20.06 -19.53
CA ASN A 499 -15.74 -19.20 -20.53
C ASN A 499 -15.95 -17.73 -20.08
N GLY A 500 -15.01 -17.13 -19.33
CA GLY A 500 -15.02 -15.71 -18.98
C GLY A 500 -15.66 -15.34 -17.65
N GLN A 501 -16.22 -16.29 -16.89
CA GLN A 501 -16.98 -15.99 -15.66
C GLN A 501 -16.12 -15.70 -14.41
N GLY A 502 -14.81 -15.76 -14.55
CA GLY A 502 -13.84 -15.33 -13.55
C GLY A 502 -12.42 -15.50 -14.05
N LEU A 503 -11.46 -14.86 -13.39
CA LEU A 503 -10.04 -14.99 -13.67
C LEU A 503 -9.32 -15.56 -12.46
N LEU A 504 -8.43 -16.51 -12.69
CA LEU A 504 -7.49 -16.98 -11.68
C LEU A 504 -6.10 -16.47 -12.09
N GLY A 505 -5.45 -15.75 -11.19
CA GLY A 505 -4.22 -15.05 -11.50
C GLY A 505 -3.18 -15.14 -10.41
N VAL A 506 -1.97 -14.76 -10.77
CA VAL A 506 -0.85 -14.58 -9.88
C VAL A 506 -0.23 -13.22 -10.20
N ALA A 507 -0.16 -12.36 -9.19
CA ALA A 507 0.66 -11.16 -9.22
C ALA A 507 2.03 -11.55 -8.66
N PHE A 508 3.12 -11.25 -9.36
CA PHE A 508 4.43 -11.73 -8.99
C PHE A 508 5.52 -10.74 -9.28
N ASP A 509 6.57 -10.82 -8.49
CA ASP A 509 7.74 -9.97 -8.54
C ASP A 509 8.96 -10.87 -8.33
N THR A 510 9.49 -11.39 -9.45
CA THR A 510 10.35 -12.58 -9.45
C THR A 510 11.75 -12.32 -9.98
N THR A 511 12.13 -11.07 -10.24
CA THR A 511 13.53 -10.81 -10.60
C THR A 511 14.40 -10.98 -9.37
N VAL A 512 15.68 -11.27 -9.59
CA VAL A 512 16.63 -11.60 -8.51
C VAL A 512 16.94 -10.39 -7.61
N PHE A 513 16.41 -9.21 -7.95
CA PHE A 513 16.65 -7.92 -7.32
C PHE A 513 15.39 -7.28 -6.72
N ASP A 514 14.22 -7.92 -6.80
CA ASP A 514 12.97 -7.35 -6.32
C ASP A 514 12.75 -7.69 -4.84
N PHE A 515 11.98 -6.83 -4.15
CA PHE A 515 11.75 -6.95 -2.71
C PHE A 515 10.43 -7.64 -2.35
N GLY A 516 9.80 -8.29 -3.33
CA GLY A 516 8.53 -8.99 -3.19
C GLY A 516 7.34 -8.04 -3.07
N MET A 517 6.15 -8.62 -2.87
CA MET A 517 4.88 -7.91 -2.98
C MET A 517 4.46 -7.22 -1.67
N GLU A 518 4.07 -5.93 -1.74
CA GLU A 518 3.37 -5.22 -0.64
C GLU A 518 1.90 -5.61 -0.62
N GLY A 519 1.25 -5.64 -1.79
CA GLY A 519 -0.15 -6.00 -1.87
C GLY A 519 -0.81 -5.87 -3.23
N LEU A 520 -2.01 -6.44 -3.32
CA LEU A 520 -2.87 -6.44 -4.49
C LEU A 520 -4.27 -5.92 -4.13
N ARG A 521 -4.81 -4.97 -4.90
CA ARG A 521 -6.14 -4.40 -4.62
C ARG A 521 -6.92 -3.99 -5.86
N LEU A 522 -8.24 -4.04 -5.76
CA LEU A 522 -9.16 -3.48 -6.77
C LEU A 522 -9.23 -1.95 -6.66
N LEU A 523 -9.17 -1.28 -7.81
CA LEU A 523 -9.38 0.16 -7.91
C LEU A 523 -10.87 0.51 -8.09
N SER A 524 -11.23 1.74 -7.74
CA SER A 524 -12.63 2.21 -7.67
C SER A 524 -13.40 2.19 -8.98
N GLN A 525 -12.70 2.18 -10.12
CA GLN A 525 -13.30 2.09 -11.45
C GLN A 525 -13.69 0.65 -11.85
N SER A 526 -13.33 -0.34 -11.03
CA SER A 526 -13.76 -1.72 -11.24
C SER A 526 -15.28 -1.83 -11.08
N SER A 527 -15.92 -2.64 -11.92
CA SER A 527 -17.37 -2.82 -11.93
C SER A 527 -17.73 -4.30 -11.99
N ASN A 528 -18.70 -4.71 -11.17
CA ASN A 528 -19.26 -6.06 -11.16
C ASN A 528 -18.24 -7.20 -10.91
N VAL A 529 -17.13 -6.93 -10.21
CA VAL A 529 -16.12 -7.94 -9.87
C VAL A 529 -15.75 -7.90 -8.39
N ARG A 530 -15.34 -9.03 -7.83
CA ARG A 530 -14.80 -9.20 -6.49
C ARG A 530 -13.43 -9.86 -6.55
N LEU A 531 -12.46 -9.27 -5.85
CA LEU A 531 -11.12 -9.82 -5.67
C LEU A 531 -11.06 -10.62 -4.37
N THR A 532 -10.51 -11.81 -4.45
CA THR A 532 -10.15 -12.68 -3.33
C THR A 532 -8.72 -13.13 -3.52
N THR A 533 -7.89 -13.03 -2.48
CA THR A 533 -6.49 -13.45 -2.51
C THR A 533 -6.31 -14.62 -1.55
N GLU A 534 -5.38 -15.52 -1.86
CA GLU A 534 -4.87 -16.45 -0.84
C GLU A 534 -4.12 -15.67 0.25
N PRO A 535 -4.01 -16.18 1.49
CA PRO A 535 -3.23 -15.54 2.54
C PRO A 535 -1.76 -15.39 2.11
N PHE A 536 -1.23 -14.18 2.18
CA PHE A 536 0.17 -13.86 1.88
C PHE A 536 0.76 -12.96 2.98
N THR A 537 2.08 -12.93 3.07
CA THR A 537 2.85 -12.03 3.94
C THR A 537 3.51 -10.90 3.15
N PHE A 538 3.73 -9.77 3.80
CA PHE A 538 4.44 -8.63 3.21
C PHE A 538 5.84 -9.06 2.76
N GLY A 539 6.16 -8.86 1.47
CA GLY A 539 7.43 -9.28 0.87
C GLY A 539 7.44 -10.71 0.30
N ASP A 540 6.27 -11.34 0.11
CA ASP A 540 6.16 -12.59 -0.64
C ASP A 540 6.40 -12.35 -2.15
N ASP A 541 7.13 -13.25 -2.82
CA ASP A 541 7.49 -13.12 -4.25
C ASP A 541 6.25 -13.15 -5.18
N SER A 542 5.10 -13.64 -4.70
CA SER A 542 3.86 -13.66 -5.47
C SER A 542 2.61 -13.73 -4.60
N ILE A 543 1.50 -13.24 -5.15
CA ILE A 543 0.16 -13.29 -4.57
C ILE A 543 -0.77 -13.98 -5.56
N GLU A 544 -1.26 -15.16 -5.20
CA GLU A 544 -2.34 -15.83 -5.93
C GLU A 544 -3.68 -15.16 -5.63
N PHE A 545 -4.47 -14.92 -6.68
CA PHE A 545 -5.76 -14.28 -6.56
C PHE A 545 -6.80 -14.84 -7.53
N ARG A 546 -8.05 -14.60 -7.16
CA ARG A 546 -9.23 -14.91 -7.95
C ARG A 546 -10.10 -13.66 -8.09
N LEU A 547 -10.53 -13.39 -9.31
CA LEU A 547 -11.43 -12.31 -9.66
C LEU A 547 -12.75 -12.91 -10.17
N ASP A 548 -13.79 -12.87 -9.35
CA ASP A 548 -15.12 -13.41 -9.69
C ASP A 548 -16.13 -12.30 -10.00
N LEU A 549 -17.09 -12.58 -10.88
CA LEU A 549 -18.22 -11.67 -11.10
C LEU A 549 -19.13 -11.61 -9.85
N ILE A 550 -19.56 -10.41 -9.47
CA ILE A 550 -20.56 -10.23 -8.40
C ILE A 550 -21.94 -10.68 -8.91
N ASN A 551 -22.31 -10.25 -10.11
CA ASN A 551 -23.47 -10.72 -10.86
C ASN A 551 -22.99 -11.45 -12.11
N PRO A 552 -23.12 -12.79 -12.19
CA PRO A 552 -22.64 -13.58 -13.32
C PRO A 552 -23.41 -13.30 -14.62
N TYR A 553 -24.53 -12.58 -14.56
CA TYR A 553 -25.34 -12.21 -15.73
C TYR A 553 -25.02 -10.81 -16.26
N GLN A 554 -23.99 -10.15 -15.75
CA GLN A 554 -23.50 -8.87 -16.27
C GLN A 554 -22.00 -8.99 -16.54
N ASP A 555 -21.50 -8.30 -17.55
CA ASP A 555 -20.05 -8.24 -17.75
C ASP A 555 -19.39 -7.45 -16.62
N GLY A 556 -18.19 -7.86 -16.26
CA GLY A 556 -17.35 -7.20 -15.28
C GLY A 556 -16.12 -6.54 -15.90
N VAL A 557 -15.55 -5.61 -15.13
CA VAL A 557 -14.24 -5.00 -15.39
C VAL A 557 -13.49 -4.93 -14.08
N GLY A 558 -12.32 -5.56 -14.01
CA GLY A 558 -11.41 -5.47 -12.88
C GLY A 558 -10.18 -4.64 -13.21
N ASP A 559 -10.00 -3.52 -12.53
CA ASP A 559 -8.77 -2.74 -12.52
C ASP A 559 -7.98 -3.10 -11.26
N LEU A 560 -6.93 -3.90 -11.42
CA LEU A 560 -6.09 -4.40 -10.34
C LEU A 560 -4.80 -3.61 -10.24
N LEU A 561 -4.53 -3.09 -9.05
CA LEU A 561 -3.26 -2.45 -8.69
C LEU A 561 -2.41 -3.42 -7.87
N ALA A 562 -1.30 -3.86 -8.44
CA ALA A 562 -0.20 -4.54 -7.76
C ALA A 562 0.83 -3.50 -7.28
N VAL A 563 1.32 -3.70 -6.06
CA VAL A 563 2.34 -2.86 -5.41
C VAL A 563 3.39 -3.79 -4.79
N ASP A 564 4.66 -3.55 -5.09
CA ASP A 564 5.81 -4.22 -4.45
C ASP A 564 6.21 -3.48 -3.17
N THR A 565 7.12 -4.06 -2.39
CA THR A 565 7.59 -3.45 -1.14
C THR A 565 8.55 -2.26 -1.34
N ALA A 566 9.05 -2.04 -2.56
CA ALA A 566 9.78 -0.82 -2.95
C ALA A 566 8.84 0.33 -3.34
N GLY A 567 7.53 0.07 -3.44
CA GLY A 567 6.48 1.03 -3.74
C GLY A 567 6.27 1.31 -5.23
N LEU A 568 6.85 0.51 -6.13
CA LEU A 568 6.47 0.58 -7.55
C LEU A 568 5.11 -0.07 -7.75
N ARG A 569 4.49 0.28 -8.88
CA ARG A 569 3.06 0.09 -9.07
C ARG A 569 2.78 -0.32 -10.49
N ARG A 570 1.99 -1.37 -10.64
CA ARG A 570 1.42 -1.75 -11.94
C ARG A 570 -0.08 -1.88 -11.85
N ASN A 571 -0.76 -1.25 -12.82
CA ASN A 571 -2.20 -1.39 -12.98
C ASN A 571 -2.48 -2.26 -14.20
N TYR A 572 -3.35 -3.26 -14.03
CA TYR A 572 -3.86 -4.08 -15.11
C TYR A 572 -5.38 -4.07 -15.12
N ARG A 573 -5.92 -3.82 -16.31
CA ARG A 573 -7.35 -3.86 -16.54
C ARG A 573 -7.73 -5.15 -17.25
N PHE A 574 -8.64 -5.88 -16.65
CA PHE A 574 -9.19 -7.13 -17.19
C PHE A 574 -10.68 -6.97 -17.43
N ASP A 575 -11.13 -7.39 -18.62
CA ASP A 575 -12.54 -7.62 -18.87
C ASP A 575 -12.91 -9.05 -18.45
N VAL A 576 -14.02 -9.19 -17.72
CA VAL A 576 -14.52 -10.48 -17.22
C VAL A 576 -15.91 -10.73 -17.85
N PRO A 577 -16.03 -11.58 -18.88
CA PRO A 577 -17.31 -11.84 -19.56
C PRO A 577 -18.39 -12.46 -18.65
N GLY A 578 -19.57 -11.84 -18.61
CA GLY A 578 -20.74 -12.42 -17.95
C GLY A 578 -21.55 -13.32 -18.88
N PHE A 579 -22.49 -14.10 -18.33
CA PHE A 579 -23.48 -14.86 -19.10
C PHE A 579 -24.68 -13.98 -19.48
N THR A 580 -24.45 -13.12 -20.47
CA THR A 580 -25.33 -12.00 -20.85
C THR A 580 -26.35 -12.36 -21.93
N VAL A 581 -26.99 -13.53 -21.82
CA VAL A 581 -28.06 -13.95 -22.74
C VAL A 581 -29.42 -13.93 -22.04
N SER A 582 -30.42 -13.31 -22.66
CA SER A 582 -31.80 -13.30 -22.17
C SER A 582 -32.79 -13.46 -23.33
N LEU A 583 -34.07 -13.62 -22.99
CA LEU A 583 -35.14 -13.36 -23.95
C LEU A 583 -35.15 -11.86 -24.29
N THR A 584 -35.58 -11.52 -25.50
CA THR A 584 -35.69 -10.14 -25.97
C THR A 584 -36.82 -9.41 -25.23
N ALA A 585 -36.62 -8.15 -24.83
CA ALA A 585 -37.64 -7.37 -24.12
C ALA A 585 -38.91 -7.20 -25.00
N GLY A 586 -40.04 -7.67 -24.50
CA GLY A 586 -41.32 -7.64 -25.21
C GLY A 586 -41.85 -9.01 -25.66
N ASP A 587 -41.21 -10.12 -25.30
CA ASP A 587 -41.77 -11.48 -25.47
C ASP A 587 -42.75 -11.74 -24.29
N PRO A 588 -44.07 -11.61 -24.47
CA PRO A 588 -45.03 -11.68 -23.39
C PRO A 588 -45.21 -13.14 -22.97
N SER A 589 -44.51 -13.59 -21.93
CA SER A 589 -44.75 -14.88 -21.26
C SER A 589 -45.02 -16.04 -22.24
N ILE A 590 -44.19 -16.22 -23.29
CA ILE A 590 -44.33 -17.18 -24.41
C ILE A 590 -45.67 -17.94 -24.36
N ARG A 591 -46.77 -17.27 -24.70
CA ARG A 591 -48.07 -17.95 -24.67
C ARG A 591 -48.20 -18.74 -25.96
N LEU A 592 -48.19 -20.06 -25.84
CA LEU A 592 -48.70 -20.91 -26.90
C LEU A 592 -50.23 -20.76 -26.91
N ASP A 593 -50.71 -19.62 -27.43
CA ASP A 593 -52.14 -19.34 -27.55
C ASP A 593 -52.75 -20.32 -28.57
N THR A 594 -53.40 -21.31 -27.99
CA THR A 594 -54.46 -22.17 -28.50
C THR A 594 -55.25 -21.54 -29.66
N LEU A 595 -55.04 -22.02 -30.88
CA LEU A 595 -56.16 -22.29 -31.76
C LEU A 595 -56.83 -23.55 -31.23
N ALA A 596 -57.91 -23.35 -30.48
CA ALA A 596 -58.98 -24.30 -30.24
C ALA A 596 -59.07 -25.42 -31.29
N SER A 597 -59.04 -26.66 -30.78
CA SER A 597 -59.59 -27.86 -31.41
C SER A 597 -58.81 -28.48 -32.58
N LEU A 598 -58.02 -29.51 -32.26
CA LEU A 598 -58.22 -30.88 -32.75
C LEU A 598 -57.25 -31.82 -32.02
N ASN A 599 -57.81 -32.64 -31.15
CA ASN A 599 -57.20 -33.75 -30.41
C ASN A 599 -55.95 -34.37 -31.12
N GLY A 600 -54.72 -34.06 -30.66
CA GLY A 600 -53.47 -34.75 -31.06
C GLY A 600 -52.51 -34.09 -32.07
N LEU A 601 -52.70 -32.83 -32.48
CA LEU A 601 -51.81 -32.15 -33.47
C LEU A 601 -50.55 -31.51 -32.84
N GLU A 602 -49.37 -31.65 -33.47
CA GLU A 602 -48.10 -30.99 -33.08
C GLU A 602 -48.14 -29.50 -33.46
N PHE A 603 -47.72 -28.63 -32.53
CA PHE A 603 -47.58 -27.19 -32.78
C PHE A 603 -46.24 -26.67 -32.29
N CYS A 604 -45.67 -25.71 -33.02
CA CYS A 604 -44.34 -25.16 -32.75
C CYS A 604 -44.39 -23.64 -32.60
N THR A 605 -43.56 -23.09 -31.72
CA THR A 605 -43.29 -21.66 -31.58
C THR A 605 -41.79 -21.38 -31.61
N THR A 606 -41.42 -20.11 -31.78
CA THR A 606 -40.04 -19.66 -31.73
C THR A 606 -39.86 -18.64 -30.61
N ILE A 607 -38.87 -18.87 -29.76
CA ILE A 607 -38.41 -17.90 -28.75
C ILE A 607 -37.21 -17.14 -29.30
N THR A 608 -36.99 -15.93 -28.82
CA THR A 608 -35.93 -15.06 -29.35
C THR A 608 -34.89 -14.72 -28.29
N LEU A 609 -33.70 -15.31 -28.40
CA LEU A 609 -32.57 -15.07 -27.53
C LEU A 609 -31.77 -13.85 -28.00
N GLN A 610 -31.38 -12.99 -27.08
CA GLN A 610 -30.54 -11.83 -27.31
C GLN A 610 -29.31 -11.87 -26.41
N ASN A 611 -28.13 -11.62 -26.98
CA ASN A 611 -26.94 -11.32 -26.20
C ASN A 611 -26.84 -9.81 -25.94
N TYR A 612 -27.07 -9.40 -24.70
CA TYR A 612 -27.02 -8.00 -24.29
C TYR A 612 -25.66 -7.55 -23.74
N GLY A 613 -24.67 -8.45 -23.71
CA GLY A 613 -23.32 -8.14 -23.24
C GLY A 613 -22.36 -7.74 -24.34
N ARG A 614 -21.12 -7.49 -23.94
CA ARG A 614 -19.99 -7.04 -24.77
C ARG A 614 -19.23 -8.19 -25.42
N PHE A 615 -19.39 -9.42 -24.94
CA PHE A 615 -18.66 -10.60 -25.40
C PHE A 615 -19.57 -11.61 -26.11
N PRO A 616 -19.06 -12.36 -27.11
CA PRO A 616 -19.80 -13.46 -27.73
C PRO A 616 -20.18 -14.55 -26.71
N GLN A 617 -21.38 -15.10 -26.83
CA GLN A 617 -21.91 -16.12 -25.92
C GLN A 617 -22.22 -17.40 -26.68
N GLU A 618 -21.64 -18.52 -26.26
CA GLU A 618 -21.97 -19.84 -26.78
C GLU A 618 -22.99 -20.52 -25.85
N ILE A 619 -24.18 -20.83 -26.39
CA ILE A 619 -25.19 -21.62 -25.69
C ILE A 619 -25.03 -23.07 -26.13
N LYS A 620 -24.81 -23.98 -25.19
CA LYS A 620 -24.63 -25.41 -25.44
C LYS A 620 -25.94 -26.17 -25.54
N GLU A 621 -26.94 -25.75 -24.77
CA GLU A 621 -28.26 -26.35 -24.78
C GLU A 621 -29.33 -25.40 -24.23
N LEU A 622 -30.58 -25.71 -24.59
CA LEU A 622 -31.77 -25.17 -23.96
C LEU A 622 -32.48 -26.32 -23.25
N GLU A 623 -32.63 -26.17 -21.94
CA GLU A 623 -33.18 -27.18 -21.04
C GLU A 623 -34.51 -26.71 -20.46
N PHE A 624 -35.31 -27.69 -20.02
CA PHE A 624 -36.56 -27.47 -19.31
C PHE A 624 -36.38 -27.87 -17.84
N GLY A 625 -36.87 -27.05 -16.91
CA GLY A 625 -36.71 -27.29 -15.47
C GLY A 625 -37.27 -28.63 -14.98
N ASP A 626 -38.36 -29.10 -15.59
CA ASP A 626 -38.97 -30.42 -15.40
C ASP A 626 -39.30 -31.07 -16.75
N PRO A 627 -39.18 -32.40 -16.91
CA PRO A 627 -39.51 -33.08 -18.16
C PRO A 627 -41.03 -33.10 -18.41
N VAL A 628 -41.48 -32.43 -19.47
CA VAL A 628 -42.89 -32.44 -19.91
C VAL A 628 -43.07 -33.32 -21.16
N PRO A 629 -43.88 -34.39 -21.11
CA PRO A 629 -44.17 -35.23 -22.26
C PRO A 629 -44.74 -34.43 -23.44
N GLY A 630 -44.19 -34.63 -24.64
CA GLY A 630 -44.64 -33.95 -25.85
C GLY A 630 -43.92 -32.63 -26.18
N LEU A 631 -43.13 -32.06 -25.25
CA LEU A 631 -42.34 -30.85 -25.47
C LEU A 631 -40.94 -31.20 -26.03
N SER A 632 -40.51 -30.56 -27.11
CA SER A 632 -39.19 -30.78 -27.72
C SER A 632 -38.58 -29.51 -28.31
N VAL A 633 -37.24 -29.40 -28.26
CA VAL A 633 -36.49 -28.32 -28.92
C VAL A 633 -36.06 -28.79 -30.30
N LYS A 634 -36.38 -28.03 -31.36
CA LYS A 634 -36.04 -28.40 -32.75
C LYS A 634 -34.78 -27.70 -33.27
N THR A 635 -34.36 -26.61 -32.64
CA THR A 635 -33.10 -25.93 -33.00
C THR A 635 -31.90 -26.75 -32.52
N SER A 636 -30.91 -26.91 -33.40
CA SER A 636 -29.64 -27.56 -33.05
C SER A 636 -28.73 -26.62 -32.26
N PHE A 637 -28.16 -27.13 -31.17
CA PHE A 637 -27.12 -26.48 -30.37
C PHE A 637 -25.75 -27.17 -30.58
N PRO A 638 -24.61 -26.52 -30.32
CA PRO A 638 -24.45 -25.18 -29.74
C PRO A 638 -24.77 -24.04 -30.70
N ILE A 639 -25.18 -22.89 -30.17
CA ILE A 639 -25.35 -21.64 -30.93
C ILE A 639 -24.43 -20.55 -30.37
N LEU A 640 -23.70 -19.87 -31.26
CA LEU A 640 -22.88 -18.70 -30.91
C LEU A 640 -23.64 -17.40 -31.22
N LEU A 641 -23.87 -16.58 -30.19
CA LEU A 641 -24.50 -15.27 -30.24
C LEU A 641 -23.46 -14.16 -30.06
N ARG A 642 -23.22 -13.35 -31.09
CA ARG A 642 -22.34 -12.17 -31.00
C ARG A 642 -22.98 -11.06 -30.14
N PRO A 643 -22.20 -10.07 -29.65
CA PRO A 643 -22.73 -8.92 -28.94
C PRO A 643 -23.86 -8.24 -29.72
N ALA A 644 -24.98 -7.96 -29.04
CA ALA A 644 -26.22 -7.42 -29.61
C ALA A 644 -26.91 -8.29 -30.67
N GLU A 645 -26.43 -9.51 -30.93
CA GLU A 645 -27.07 -10.45 -31.85
C GLU A 645 -28.32 -11.05 -31.22
N VAL A 646 -29.31 -11.27 -32.07
CA VAL A 646 -30.59 -11.88 -31.74
C VAL A 646 -30.74 -13.15 -32.57
N ARG A 647 -31.15 -14.26 -31.96
CA ARG A 647 -31.38 -15.54 -32.65
C ARG A 647 -32.63 -16.25 -32.14
N THR A 648 -33.38 -16.81 -33.08
CA THR A 648 -34.61 -17.56 -32.79
C THR A 648 -34.32 -19.04 -32.52
N VAL A 649 -34.95 -19.59 -31.49
CA VAL A 649 -34.93 -21.02 -31.12
C VAL A 649 -36.35 -21.57 -31.21
N GLN A 650 -36.55 -22.68 -31.90
CA GLN A 650 -37.86 -23.29 -32.13
C GLN A 650 -38.13 -24.42 -31.14
N ILE A 651 -39.32 -24.41 -30.54
CA ILE A 651 -39.81 -25.38 -29.55
C ILE A 651 -41.19 -25.88 -30.01
N CYS A 652 -41.46 -27.18 -29.90
CA CYS A 652 -42.73 -27.79 -30.32
C CYS A 652 -43.37 -28.60 -29.20
N PHE A 653 -44.71 -28.66 -29.19
CA PHE A 653 -45.53 -29.41 -28.25
C PHE A 653 -46.60 -30.24 -28.96
N GLN A 654 -46.79 -31.49 -28.53
CA GLN A 654 -47.85 -32.37 -29.02
C GLN A 654 -48.40 -33.22 -27.87
N TYR A 655 -49.71 -33.12 -27.60
CA TYR A 655 -50.36 -33.85 -26.50
C TYR A 655 -51.85 -34.11 -26.78
N GLU A 656 -52.36 -35.28 -26.39
CA GLU A 656 -53.78 -35.64 -26.50
C GLU A 656 -54.48 -35.45 -25.13
N GLY A 657 -55.44 -34.52 -25.05
CA GLY A 657 -56.24 -34.22 -23.86
C GLY A 657 -56.13 -32.77 -23.36
N ASP A 658 -56.88 -32.46 -22.29
CA ASP A 658 -56.85 -31.16 -21.63
C ASP A 658 -55.62 -31.08 -20.72
N THR A 659 -54.80 -30.04 -20.87
CA THR A 659 -53.59 -29.83 -20.08
C THR A 659 -53.39 -28.34 -19.79
N SER A 660 -52.80 -28.02 -18.63
CA SER A 660 -52.45 -26.66 -18.18
C SER A 660 -51.22 -26.72 -17.27
N THR A 661 -50.02 -26.43 -17.79
CA THR A 661 -48.78 -26.42 -16.99
C THR A 661 -47.83 -25.28 -17.37
N LEU A 662 -46.90 -24.94 -16.48
CA LEU A 662 -45.91 -23.88 -16.64
C LEU A 662 -44.49 -24.48 -16.56
N VAL A 663 -43.67 -24.28 -17.58
CA VAL A 663 -42.32 -24.87 -17.70
C VAL A 663 -41.24 -23.80 -17.57
N ASP A 664 -40.29 -23.97 -16.64
CA ASP A 664 -39.11 -23.10 -16.51
C ASP A 664 -38.13 -23.35 -17.67
N LEU A 665 -37.81 -22.30 -18.43
CA LEU A 665 -36.87 -22.34 -19.55
C LEU A 665 -35.47 -21.98 -19.06
N ARG A 666 -34.51 -22.87 -19.28
CA ARG A 666 -33.12 -22.68 -18.89
C ARG A 666 -32.20 -22.75 -20.10
N ILE A 667 -31.15 -21.94 -20.09
CA ILE A 667 -30.05 -22.04 -21.06
C ILE A 667 -28.78 -22.40 -20.32
N ASP A 668 -28.00 -23.31 -20.90
CA ASP A 668 -26.69 -23.70 -20.41
C ASP A 668 -25.60 -23.28 -21.41
N ASN A 669 -24.52 -22.72 -20.89
CA ASN A 669 -23.30 -22.44 -21.64
C ASN A 669 -22.18 -23.44 -21.32
N GLY A 670 -22.48 -24.49 -20.55
CA GLY A 670 -21.57 -25.52 -20.08
C GLY A 670 -20.82 -25.19 -18.78
N CYS A 671 -21.09 -24.02 -18.19
CA CYS A 671 -20.51 -23.56 -16.93
C CYS A 671 -21.62 -23.17 -15.94
N VAL A 672 -22.64 -22.45 -16.42
CA VAL A 672 -23.78 -21.96 -15.63
C VAL A 672 -25.07 -22.19 -16.39
N VAL A 673 -26.04 -22.76 -15.69
CA VAL A 673 -27.43 -22.87 -16.13
C VAL A 673 -28.21 -21.66 -15.64
N ARG A 674 -28.83 -20.92 -16.57
CA ARG A 674 -29.61 -19.71 -16.27
C ARG A 674 -31.08 -19.91 -16.66
N SER A 675 -32.00 -19.68 -15.72
CA SER A 675 -33.43 -19.51 -16.04
C SER A 675 -33.65 -18.18 -16.77
N ILE A 676 -34.31 -18.25 -17.93
CA ILE A 676 -34.57 -17.10 -18.81
C ILE A 676 -36.05 -16.75 -18.95
N GLY A 677 -36.96 -17.60 -18.46
CA GLY A 677 -38.40 -17.34 -18.51
C GLY A 677 -39.25 -18.58 -18.24
N ASN A 678 -40.57 -18.43 -18.29
CA ASN A 678 -41.53 -19.51 -18.11
C ASN A 678 -42.40 -19.68 -19.36
N LEU A 679 -42.72 -20.93 -19.72
CA LEU A 679 -43.52 -21.34 -20.88
C LEU A 679 -44.86 -21.98 -20.43
N PRO A 680 -46.01 -21.29 -20.56
CA PRO A 680 -47.33 -21.88 -20.30
C PRO A 680 -47.85 -22.76 -21.46
N LEU A 681 -48.48 -23.91 -21.16
CA LEU A 681 -49.03 -24.90 -22.12
C LEU A 681 -50.53 -25.19 -21.83
N LEU A 682 -51.46 -25.12 -22.82
CA LEU A 682 -52.95 -25.21 -22.67
C LEU A 682 -53.72 -25.98 -23.81
N SER A 683 -54.87 -26.66 -23.55
CA SER A 683 -55.78 -27.42 -24.52
C SER A 683 -57.27 -27.67 -23.99
N GLY A 684 -58.44 -27.56 -24.75
CA GLY A 684 -59.91 -27.71 -24.27
C GLY A 684 -61.20 -27.56 -25.26
N VAL A 685 -62.50 -27.29 -24.81
CA VAL A 685 -63.86 -26.85 -25.50
C VAL A 685 -64.65 -25.54 -24.96
N ASP A 686 -65.42 -24.71 -25.75
CA ASP A 686 -66.05 -23.36 -25.40
C ASP A 686 -67.52 -23.35 -24.87
N SER A 687 -67.82 -22.55 -23.84
CA SER A 687 -69.16 -22.33 -23.26
C SER A 687 -69.36 -20.97 -22.56
N LEU A 688 -68.52 -19.96 -22.83
CA LEU A 688 -68.40 -18.76 -21.99
C LEU A 688 -68.93 -17.48 -22.66
N ARG A 689 -69.50 -16.57 -21.87
CA ARG A 689 -69.98 -15.24 -22.33
C ARG A 689 -68.82 -14.27 -22.64
N PRO A 690 -69.02 -13.25 -23.51
CA PRO A 690 -68.03 -12.22 -23.81
C PRO A 690 -67.49 -11.56 -22.55
N VAL A 691 -66.20 -11.27 -22.56
CA VAL A 691 -65.49 -10.61 -21.47
C VAL A 691 -65.14 -9.20 -21.91
N LEU A 692 -65.67 -8.23 -21.19
CA LEU A 692 -65.32 -6.82 -21.36
C LEU A 692 -64.00 -6.53 -20.64
N SER A 693 -63.03 -6.00 -21.39
CA SER A 693 -61.78 -5.49 -20.86
C SER A 693 -61.65 -4.01 -21.20
N LYS A 694 -61.46 -3.16 -20.20
CA LYS A 694 -61.14 -1.75 -20.44
C LYS A 694 -59.67 -1.67 -20.86
N LEU A 695 -59.39 -1.14 -22.06
CA LEU A 695 -58.03 -1.11 -22.62
C LEU A 695 -57.25 0.14 -22.26
N THR A 696 -57.95 1.26 -22.16
CA THR A 696 -57.36 2.53 -21.77
C THR A 696 -57.79 2.86 -20.37
N ASP A 697 -56.99 3.65 -19.69
CA ASP A 697 -57.35 4.05 -18.33
C ASP A 697 -58.61 4.94 -18.38
N ASP A 698 -59.26 5.10 -17.23
CA ASP A 698 -60.29 6.11 -17.01
C ASP A 698 -59.83 7.51 -17.44
N CYS A 699 -58.51 7.72 -17.50
CA CYS A 699 -57.82 8.99 -17.59
C CYS A 699 -57.52 9.45 -19.02
N ASP A 700 -57.64 8.55 -19.98
CA ASP A 700 -57.40 8.86 -21.39
C ASP A 700 -58.53 9.72 -21.96
N GLN A 701 -58.21 10.59 -22.93
CA GLN A 701 -59.23 11.42 -23.62
C GLN A 701 -60.28 10.56 -24.34
N SER A 702 -59.87 9.38 -24.80
CA SER A 702 -60.74 8.34 -25.34
C SER A 702 -60.64 7.11 -24.44
N ILE A 703 -61.75 6.73 -23.83
CA ILE A 703 -61.85 5.49 -23.05
C ILE A 703 -62.25 4.35 -23.98
N VAL A 704 -61.30 3.50 -24.33
CA VAL A 704 -61.46 2.34 -25.17
C VAL A 704 -61.73 1.10 -24.32
N TYR A 705 -62.84 0.45 -24.61
CA TYR A 705 -63.15 -0.90 -24.19
C TYR A 705 -62.89 -1.86 -25.34
N GLU A 706 -62.31 -3.00 -25.01
CA GLU A 706 -62.21 -4.15 -25.89
C GLU A 706 -63.01 -5.29 -25.28
N ILE A 707 -64.06 -5.65 -26.00
CA ILE A 707 -64.84 -6.83 -25.70
C ILE A 707 -64.10 -7.97 -26.39
N THR A 708 -63.83 -9.04 -25.64
CA THR A 708 -63.08 -10.19 -26.12
C THR A 708 -63.77 -11.48 -25.73
N GLU A 709 -63.63 -12.48 -26.57
CA GLU A 709 -63.78 -13.87 -26.16
C GLU A 709 -62.41 -14.52 -26.21
N ALA A 710 -61.68 -14.43 -25.10
CA ALA A 710 -60.25 -14.75 -25.04
C ALA A 710 -59.94 -16.12 -24.42
N TYR A 711 -60.95 -16.93 -24.09
CA TYR A 711 -60.72 -18.27 -23.59
C TYR A 711 -60.26 -19.19 -24.70
N ALA A 712 -59.57 -20.29 -24.34
CA ALA A 712 -58.90 -21.18 -25.28
C ALA A 712 -59.80 -21.69 -26.41
N LEU A 713 -61.12 -21.62 -26.21
CA LEU A 713 -62.18 -21.97 -27.15
C LEU A 713 -63.17 -20.82 -27.11
N ASN A 714 -63.41 -20.17 -28.25
CA ASN A 714 -64.23 -18.96 -28.40
C ASN A 714 -64.93 -18.92 -29.78
N SER A 715 -66.08 -18.25 -29.90
CA SER A 715 -66.97 -18.30 -31.09
C SER A 715 -67.17 -16.98 -31.85
N GLY A 716 -66.89 -15.82 -31.25
CA GLY A 716 -66.93 -14.47 -31.81
C GLY A 716 -68.09 -13.59 -31.29
N ILE A 717 -67.88 -12.28 -31.19
CA ILE A 717 -68.82 -11.24 -30.74
C ILE A 717 -69.72 -10.77 -31.89
N ALA A 718 -71.02 -10.59 -31.66
CA ALA A 718 -72.04 -10.28 -32.68
C ALA A 718 -72.50 -8.82 -32.73
N GLU A 719 -72.84 -8.16 -31.59
CA GLU A 719 -73.41 -6.79 -31.58
C GLU A 719 -73.14 -6.00 -30.29
N VAL A 720 -73.20 -4.65 -30.34
CA VAL A 720 -73.01 -3.69 -29.22
C VAL A 720 -74.09 -2.58 -29.26
N ILE A 721 -74.73 -2.27 -28.12
CA ILE A 721 -75.90 -1.38 -27.97
C ILE A 721 -75.66 -0.32 -26.88
N VAL A 722 -75.88 0.98 -27.16
CA VAL A 722 -75.70 2.09 -26.19
C VAL A 722 -77.05 2.54 -25.60
N ARG A 723 -77.16 2.61 -24.26
CA ARG A 723 -78.39 2.92 -23.52
C ARG A 723 -78.45 4.33 -22.92
N ALA A 724 -77.34 4.89 -22.41
CA ALA A 724 -77.28 6.26 -21.87
C ALA A 724 -75.88 6.90 -21.95
N LYS A 725 -75.77 8.24 -22.01
CA LYS A 725 -74.48 8.99 -21.96
C LYS A 725 -74.59 10.46 -21.45
N ARG A 726 -73.56 10.97 -20.73
CA ARG A 726 -73.36 12.40 -20.32
C ARG A 726 -71.87 12.77 -20.29
N ASN A 727 -71.51 13.96 -20.80
CA ASN A 727 -70.12 14.44 -20.97
C ASN A 727 -69.22 13.47 -21.80
N ALA A 728 -69.85 12.64 -22.65
CA ALA A 728 -69.21 11.62 -23.47
C ALA A 728 -69.84 11.49 -24.87
N GLU A 729 -69.00 11.13 -25.84
CA GLU A 729 -69.37 10.65 -27.18
C GLU A 729 -68.90 9.19 -27.35
N ILE A 730 -69.72 8.29 -27.92
CA ILE A 730 -69.42 6.84 -27.98
C ILE A 730 -69.33 6.42 -29.45
N VAL A 731 -68.23 5.78 -29.83
CA VAL A 731 -67.87 5.39 -31.20
C VAL A 731 -67.50 3.90 -31.24
N ILE A 732 -67.95 3.18 -32.27
CA ILE A 732 -67.53 1.80 -32.55
C ILE A 732 -66.67 1.87 -33.83
N PRO A 733 -65.34 1.74 -33.76
CA PRO A 733 -64.45 2.09 -34.88
C PRO A 733 -64.50 1.16 -36.10
N SER A 734 -65.02 -0.06 -35.96
CA SER A 734 -65.04 -1.06 -37.05
C SER A 734 -66.28 -1.97 -36.97
N PRO A 735 -67.50 -1.42 -37.09
CA PRO A 735 -68.73 -2.20 -36.96
C PRO A 735 -68.83 -3.31 -38.03
N ASP A 736 -68.23 -3.08 -39.21
CA ASP A 736 -68.25 -4.03 -40.34
C ASP A 736 -67.41 -5.30 -40.11
N LYS A 737 -66.60 -5.34 -39.05
CA LYS A 737 -65.77 -6.49 -38.67
C LYS A 737 -66.45 -7.43 -37.68
N LEU A 738 -67.72 -7.21 -37.38
CA LEU A 738 -68.56 -8.11 -36.59
C LEU A 738 -69.36 -9.04 -37.52
N PRO A 739 -69.46 -10.35 -37.22
CA PRO A 739 -68.98 -10.99 -36.00
C PRO A 739 -67.47 -11.25 -35.98
N GLY A 740 -66.82 -11.08 -34.82
CA GLY A 740 -65.37 -11.25 -34.68
C GLY A 740 -64.95 -11.47 -33.22
N ARG A 741 -63.79 -12.09 -32.98
CA ARG A 741 -63.31 -12.42 -31.61
C ARG A 741 -63.12 -11.23 -30.68
N ILE A 742 -63.00 -10.04 -31.27
CA ILE A 742 -62.71 -8.80 -30.60
C ILE A 742 -63.60 -7.70 -31.18
N ALA A 743 -64.28 -6.96 -30.31
CA ALA A 743 -64.99 -5.74 -30.65
C ALA A 743 -64.41 -4.57 -29.85
N ARG A 744 -64.16 -3.43 -30.50
CA ARG A 744 -63.68 -2.22 -29.84
C ARG A 744 -64.75 -1.15 -29.77
N LEU A 745 -64.79 -0.48 -28.63
CA LEU A 745 -65.74 0.56 -28.28
C LEU A 745 -64.94 1.71 -27.68
N GLU A 746 -65.11 2.93 -28.20
CA GLU A 746 -64.39 4.12 -27.73
C GLU A 746 -65.38 5.15 -27.15
N ILE A 747 -65.08 5.68 -25.96
CA ILE A 747 -65.86 6.68 -25.25
C ILE A 747 -65.02 7.95 -25.10
N LEU A 748 -65.27 8.94 -25.95
CA LEU A 748 -64.56 10.22 -26.00
C LEU A 748 -65.09 11.20 -24.96
N ARG A 749 -64.22 11.67 -24.08
CA ARG A 749 -64.52 12.64 -23.01
C ARG A 749 -64.61 14.06 -23.58
N GLN A 750 -65.67 14.81 -23.25
CA GLN A 750 -65.85 16.18 -23.76
C GLN A 750 -65.16 17.26 -22.91
N SER A 751 -65.13 17.11 -21.58
CA SER A 751 -64.40 18.02 -20.67
C SER A 751 -63.72 17.23 -19.56
N ILE A 752 -62.45 17.56 -19.28
CA ILE A 752 -61.67 16.95 -18.19
C ILE A 752 -62.03 17.47 -16.80
N TRP A 753 -62.71 18.62 -16.71
CA TRP A 753 -63.09 19.29 -15.45
C TRP A 753 -64.46 18.84 -14.90
N GLN A 754 -65.10 17.86 -15.55
CA GLN A 754 -66.42 17.33 -15.19
C GLN A 754 -66.42 15.80 -15.32
N ASP A 755 -67.26 15.12 -14.55
CA ASP A 755 -67.40 13.65 -14.60
C ASP A 755 -68.11 13.18 -15.88
N VAL A 756 -67.82 11.95 -16.31
CA VAL A 756 -68.36 11.29 -17.53
C VAL A 756 -69.26 10.11 -17.13
N ILE A 757 -70.41 9.90 -17.77
CA ILE A 757 -71.37 8.82 -17.42
C ILE A 757 -71.84 8.07 -18.69
N TYR A 758 -71.95 6.72 -18.66
CA TYR A 758 -72.46 5.88 -19.78
C TYR A 758 -73.05 4.50 -19.36
N ASP A 759 -73.86 3.86 -20.22
CA ASP A 759 -74.50 2.52 -20.07
C ASP A 759 -74.62 1.78 -21.43
N ILE A 760 -74.13 0.53 -21.55
CA ILE A 760 -73.88 -0.22 -22.80
C ILE A 760 -74.11 -1.75 -22.66
N GLU A 761 -74.60 -2.44 -23.69
CA GLU A 761 -74.90 -3.90 -23.75
C GLU A 761 -74.29 -4.61 -24.99
N VAL A 762 -73.90 -5.89 -24.89
CA VAL A 762 -73.11 -6.67 -25.88
C VAL A 762 -73.56 -8.15 -25.97
N ALA A 763 -73.47 -8.79 -27.15
CA ALA A 763 -73.81 -10.22 -27.38
C ALA A 763 -72.83 -10.97 -28.31
N ASP A 764 -72.67 -12.30 -28.17
CA ASP A 764 -71.86 -13.20 -29.04
C ASP A 764 -72.65 -13.97 -30.12
N VAL A 765 -71.93 -14.71 -30.98
CA VAL A 765 -72.47 -15.46 -32.13
C VAL A 765 -73.31 -16.68 -31.71
N VAL A 766 -73.01 -17.30 -30.56
CA VAL A 766 -73.74 -18.48 -30.05
C VAL A 766 -74.85 -18.11 -29.05
N GLY A 767 -75.00 -16.82 -28.74
CA GLY A 767 -76.13 -16.22 -28.02
C GLY A 767 -75.87 -15.72 -26.59
N ASN A 768 -74.64 -15.71 -26.06
CA ASN A 768 -74.39 -15.21 -24.71
C ASN A 768 -74.30 -13.67 -24.67
N ARG A 769 -74.82 -13.01 -23.60
CA ARG A 769 -74.95 -11.54 -23.48
C ARG A 769 -74.33 -10.94 -22.21
N MET A 770 -73.98 -9.64 -22.26
CA MET A 770 -73.41 -8.84 -21.15
C MET A 770 -73.85 -7.35 -21.22
N GLN A 771 -74.20 -6.71 -20.10
CA GLN A 771 -74.45 -5.26 -19.96
C GLN A 771 -73.52 -4.62 -18.92
N PHE A 772 -73.07 -3.38 -19.14
CA PHE A 772 -72.24 -2.62 -18.20
C PHE A 772 -72.49 -1.09 -18.27
N ALA A 773 -72.44 -0.43 -17.11
CA ALA A 773 -72.61 1.02 -16.95
C ALA A 773 -71.62 1.57 -15.91
N ASP A 774 -71.12 2.78 -16.11
CA ASP A 774 -70.16 3.40 -15.18
C ASP A 774 -70.16 4.95 -15.22
N THR A 775 -69.50 5.56 -14.23
CA THR A 775 -69.19 6.99 -14.14
C THR A 775 -67.70 7.16 -13.91
N ILE A 776 -67.04 7.98 -14.72
CA ILE A 776 -65.61 8.27 -14.65
C ILE A 776 -65.41 9.69 -14.08
N GLY A 777 -64.48 9.84 -13.13
CA GLY A 777 -64.22 11.12 -12.46
C GLY A 777 -63.46 12.15 -13.30
N GLY A 778 -63.79 13.43 -13.11
CA GLY A 778 -63.08 14.60 -13.64
C GLY A 778 -62.10 15.22 -12.65
N LEU A 779 -61.37 16.26 -13.07
CA LEU A 779 -60.49 17.08 -12.23
C LEU A 779 -61.33 18.06 -11.40
N THR A 780 -61.84 17.62 -10.24
CA THR A 780 -62.83 18.37 -9.44
C THR A 780 -62.30 18.84 -8.08
N LEU A 781 -60.99 19.09 -7.94
CA LEU A 781 -60.37 19.54 -6.69
C LEU A 781 -60.25 21.08 -6.65
N ALA A 782 -60.72 21.69 -5.56
CA ALA A 782 -60.49 23.10 -5.24
C ALA A 782 -59.58 23.24 -4.00
N ILE A 783 -58.65 24.21 -4.01
CA ILE A 783 -57.72 24.48 -2.90
C ILE A 783 -57.86 25.95 -2.50
N SER A 784 -57.90 26.24 -1.20
CA SER A 784 -58.10 27.60 -0.65
C SER A 784 -57.36 27.83 0.66
N ASP A 785 -57.02 29.09 0.95
CA ASP A 785 -56.51 29.56 2.25
C ASP A 785 -57.69 29.66 3.27
N PRO A 786 -57.48 29.36 4.57
CA PRO A 786 -58.47 29.62 5.61
C PRO A 786 -59.08 31.04 5.64
N ALA A 787 -58.36 32.09 5.20
CA ALA A 787 -58.80 33.49 5.30
C ALA A 787 -59.41 34.09 4.01
N SER A 788 -59.19 33.48 2.83
CA SER A 788 -59.67 33.98 1.53
C SER A 788 -60.02 32.82 0.60
N LEU A 789 -61.28 32.78 0.15
CA LEU A 789 -61.78 31.76 -0.80
C LEU A 789 -61.33 32.01 -2.25
N SER A 790 -60.57 33.07 -2.53
CA SER A 790 -60.31 33.53 -3.90
C SER A 790 -58.83 33.64 -4.31
N GLU A 791 -57.85 33.38 -3.43
CA GLU A 791 -56.42 33.45 -3.78
C GLU A 791 -55.63 32.22 -3.28
N PHE A 792 -54.65 31.78 -4.08
CA PHE A 792 -53.79 30.61 -3.84
C PHE A 792 -52.44 31.01 -3.19
N GLY A 793 -52.04 30.37 -2.08
CA GLY A 793 -50.66 30.43 -1.53
C GLY A 793 -50.52 29.84 -0.10
N PHE A 794 -49.32 29.91 0.50
CA PHE A 794 -48.96 29.43 1.86
C PHE A 794 -48.46 30.55 2.81
N ARG A 795 -48.83 30.58 4.11
CA ARG A 795 -48.47 31.63 5.10
C ARG A 795 -48.17 31.10 6.52
N LEU A 796 -46.90 31.14 6.94
CA LEU A 796 -46.52 30.72 8.30
C LEU A 796 -46.97 31.68 9.43
N ASP A 797 -47.35 32.93 9.11
CA ASP A 797 -48.00 33.88 10.03
C ASP A 797 -49.22 34.52 9.34
N PRO A 798 -50.44 34.40 9.89
CA PRO A 798 -51.64 34.96 9.28
C PRO A 798 -51.69 36.50 9.25
N ALA A 799 -50.77 37.21 9.93
CA ALA A 799 -50.72 38.66 9.97
C ALA A 799 -49.82 39.32 8.89
N ILE A 800 -49.08 38.55 8.08
CA ILE A 800 -48.06 39.06 7.15
C ILE A 800 -48.44 38.68 5.69
N PRO A 801 -48.26 39.58 4.69
CA PRO A 801 -48.47 39.25 3.27
C PRO A 801 -47.52 38.16 2.75
N TRP A 802 -47.78 37.64 1.53
CA TRP A 802 -47.20 36.44 0.88
C TRP A 802 -45.66 36.36 0.69
N GLU A 803 -44.85 36.99 1.54
CA GLU A 803 -43.39 36.88 1.58
C GLU A 803 -42.96 36.63 3.03
N TYR A 804 -42.38 35.45 3.31
CA TYR A 804 -41.84 35.14 4.62
C TYR A 804 -40.41 35.64 4.71
N GLU A 805 -40.17 36.66 5.54
CA GLU A 805 -38.91 37.42 5.43
C GLU A 805 -37.69 36.70 6.01
N ARG A 806 -37.78 35.77 6.99
CA ARG A 806 -36.58 35.11 7.58
C ARG A 806 -36.87 33.75 8.23
N LEU A 807 -36.38 32.65 7.66
CA LEU A 807 -36.34 31.34 8.31
C LEU A 807 -34.99 31.12 9.01
N THR A 808 -35.00 30.69 10.27
CA THR A 808 -33.78 30.39 11.04
C THR A 808 -33.30 28.97 10.74
N TYR A 809 -32.03 28.83 10.33
CA TYR A 809 -31.41 27.53 10.07
C TYR A 809 -31.62 26.58 11.26
N THR A 810 -32.17 25.38 10.98
CA THR A 810 -32.51 24.26 11.89
C THR A 810 -33.95 24.13 12.43
N ASN A 811 -34.81 25.15 12.39
CA ASN A 811 -36.20 25.05 12.87
C ASN A 811 -37.18 24.47 11.83
N LYS A 812 -38.24 23.80 12.30
CA LYS A 812 -39.36 23.29 11.51
C LYS A 812 -40.57 24.19 11.77
N ASP A 813 -41.13 24.79 10.72
CA ASP A 813 -42.36 25.60 10.77
C ASP A 813 -43.42 25.04 9.82
N CYS A 814 -44.71 25.17 10.16
CA CYS A 814 -45.83 24.57 9.42
C CYS A 814 -47.02 25.54 9.28
N ASP A 815 -47.80 25.40 8.20
CA ASP A 815 -49.06 26.11 7.96
C ASP A 815 -50.07 25.22 7.20
N THR A 816 -51.35 25.60 7.12
CA THR A 816 -52.48 24.75 6.73
C THR A 816 -53.24 25.24 5.48
N LEU A 817 -53.44 24.35 4.51
CA LEU A 817 -54.24 24.56 3.29
C LEU A 817 -55.56 23.78 3.32
N TRP A 818 -56.64 24.30 2.73
CA TRP A 818 -57.93 23.60 2.65
C TRP A 818 -58.22 23.03 1.26
N PHE A 819 -58.50 21.73 1.20
CA PHE A 819 -58.82 20.98 -0.01
C PHE A 819 -60.30 20.59 -0.03
N GLU A 820 -61.00 20.80 -1.15
CA GLU A 820 -62.42 20.49 -1.33
C GLU A 820 -62.68 19.72 -2.64
N ASN A 821 -63.47 18.64 -2.59
CA ASN A 821 -63.87 17.87 -3.77
C ASN A 821 -65.26 18.29 -4.28
N THR A 822 -65.34 18.88 -5.47
CA THR A 822 -66.60 19.34 -6.08
C THR A 822 -67.24 18.33 -7.06
N GLY A 823 -66.70 17.11 -7.17
CA GLY A 823 -67.13 16.07 -8.12
C GLY A 823 -68.06 15.01 -7.51
N LEU A 824 -68.51 14.04 -8.31
CA LEU A 824 -69.38 12.93 -7.88
C LEU A 824 -68.62 11.66 -7.50
N LYS A 825 -67.31 11.60 -7.78
CA LYS A 825 -66.43 10.52 -7.34
C LYS A 825 -65.50 11.00 -6.22
N PRO A 826 -65.15 10.13 -5.26
CA PRO A 826 -64.12 10.45 -4.28
C PRO A 826 -62.80 10.77 -4.97
N LEU A 827 -62.09 11.76 -4.44
CA LEU A 827 -60.75 12.12 -4.86
C LEU A 827 -59.74 11.53 -3.90
N ASP A 828 -58.71 10.96 -4.50
CA ASP A 828 -57.72 10.18 -3.80
C ASP A 828 -56.35 10.84 -3.96
N LEU A 829 -55.88 11.45 -2.87
CA LEU A 829 -54.72 12.34 -2.84
C LEU A 829 -53.52 11.64 -2.16
N PHE A 830 -53.36 10.33 -2.38
CA PHE A 830 -52.28 9.51 -1.82
C PHE A 830 -50.86 10.00 -2.10
N ARG A 831 -50.65 10.72 -3.21
CA ARG A 831 -49.34 11.12 -3.72
C ARG A 831 -49.10 12.63 -3.66
N LEU A 832 -49.81 13.32 -2.78
CA LEU A 832 -49.59 14.74 -2.55
C LEU A 832 -48.13 14.97 -2.12
N ARG A 833 -47.36 15.68 -2.95
CA ARG A 833 -45.92 15.85 -2.77
C ARG A 833 -45.43 17.16 -3.36
N PHE A 834 -44.25 17.58 -2.93
CA PHE A 834 -43.50 18.65 -3.57
C PHE A 834 -42.47 18.06 -4.56
N ILE A 835 -42.16 18.78 -5.64
CA ILE A 835 -41.20 18.31 -6.68
C ILE A 835 -39.79 18.19 -6.11
N GLY A 836 -39.35 19.21 -5.38
CA GLY A 836 -38.04 19.25 -4.74
C GLY A 836 -37.98 18.26 -3.57
N ASN A 837 -38.99 18.26 -2.70
CA ASN A 837 -39.12 17.38 -1.52
C ASN A 837 -37.86 17.34 -0.63
N LEU A 838 -37.03 18.38 -0.68
CA LEU A 838 -35.80 18.50 0.08
C LEU A 838 -36.03 19.29 1.38
N GLU A 839 -36.92 20.29 1.32
CA GLU A 839 -37.09 21.30 2.38
C GLU A 839 -38.56 21.56 2.72
N LEU A 840 -39.49 21.44 1.74
CA LEU A 840 -40.93 21.48 1.94
C LEU A 840 -41.50 20.05 1.90
N SER A 841 -42.37 19.73 2.84
CA SER A 841 -43.00 18.41 2.91
C SER A 841 -44.36 18.46 3.58
N VAL A 842 -45.23 17.54 3.19
CA VAL A 842 -46.46 17.25 3.95
C VAL A 842 -46.14 16.14 4.93
N PRO A 843 -46.37 16.33 6.24
CA PRO A 843 -46.18 15.30 7.25
C PRO A 843 -46.82 13.97 6.82
N PRO A 844 -46.05 12.85 6.76
CA PRO A 844 -46.55 11.58 6.27
C PRO A 844 -47.76 11.05 7.06
N GLU A 845 -47.95 11.48 8.30
CA GLU A 845 -49.09 11.12 9.14
C GLU A 845 -50.45 11.63 8.63
N GLN A 846 -50.45 12.66 7.78
CA GLN A 846 -51.66 13.17 7.11
C GLN A 846 -51.94 12.45 5.80
N LEU A 847 -51.01 11.60 5.37
CA LEU A 847 -51.17 10.75 4.20
C LEU A 847 -51.43 9.31 4.68
N PRO A 848 -52.38 8.61 4.09
CA PRO A 848 -53.10 8.97 2.89
C PRO A 848 -54.28 9.94 3.09
N LEU A 849 -54.47 10.89 2.16
CA LEU A 849 -55.61 11.81 2.18
C LEU A 849 -56.66 11.42 1.13
N TYR A 850 -57.89 11.20 1.59
CA TYR A 850 -59.03 10.84 0.75
C TYR A 850 -60.17 11.84 0.97
N LEU A 851 -60.76 12.36 -0.11
CA LEU A 851 -61.82 13.36 -0.10
C LEU A 851 -63.07 12.83 -0.78
N LEU A 852 -64.12 12.60 0.01
CA LEU A 852 -65.43 12.22 -0.49
C LEU A 852 -66.07 13.37 -1.31
N PRO A 853 -67.02 13.06 -2.21
CA PRO A 853 -67.81 14.09 -2.91
C PRO A 853 -68.38 15.14 -1.96
N GLY A 854 -68.05 16.42 -2.19
CA GLY A 854 -68.46 17.56 -1.36
C GLY A 854 -67.69 17.75 -0.04
N GLU A 855 -66.69 16.92 0.26
CA GLU A 855 -65.91 16.99 1.49
C GLU A 855 -64.80 18.05 1.40
N ARG A 856 -64.60 18.80 2.49
CA ARG A 856 -63.53 19.80 2.66
C ARG A 856 -62.63 19.40 3.84
N LYS A 857 -61.30 19.27 3.64
CA LYS A 857 -60.31 18.92 4.67
C LYS A 857 -59.13 19.91 4.73
N ALA A 858 -58.62 20.13 5.93
CA ALA A 858 -57.39 20.85 6.19
C ALA A 858 -56.17 19.93 6.02
N VAL A 859 -55.10 20.45 5.43
CA VAL A 859 -53.83 19.76 5.19
C VAL A 859 -52.69 20.67 5.61
N GLU A 860 -51.94 20.26 6.61
CA GLU A 860 -50.75 20.97 7.09
C GLU A 860 -49.54 20.67 6.20
N VAL A 861 -48.77 21.69 5.84
CA VAL A 861 -47.52 21.60 5.09
C VAL A 861 -46.42 22.24 5.93
N CYS A 862 -45.24 21.63 5.97
CA CYS A 862 -44.12 22.06 6.80
C CYS A 862 -42.84 22.31 6.00
N VAL A 863 -42.03 23.27 6.44
CA VAL A 863 -40.72 23.62 5.89
C VAL A 863 -39.61 23.37 6.92
N ARG A 864 -38.48 22.80 6.47
CA ARG A 864 -37.22 22.70 7.22
C ARG A 864 -36.01 22.91 6.28
N PRO A 865 -35.42 24.10 6.25
CA PRO A 865 -34.36 24.43 5.29
C PRO A 865 -33.04 23.69 5.58
N ARG A 866 -32.33 23.25 4.53
CA ARG A 866 -31.03 22.53 4.64
C ARG A 866 -29.84 23.36 4.20
N ALA A 867 -30.07 24.42 3.44
CA ALA A 867 -29.09 25.42 3.04
C ALA A 867 -29.70 26.82 3.17
N THR A 868 -28.89 27.85 2.93
CA THR A 868 -29.30 29.26 2.91
C THR A 868 -29.71 29.68 1.50
N GLY A 869 -30.58 30.69 1.35
CA GLY A 869 -31.03 31.18 0.03
C GLY A 869 -32.56 31.25 -0.17
N ASP A 870 -32.97 31.57 -1.41
CA ASP A 870 -34.38 31.60 -1.86
C ASP A 870 -34.82 30.21 -2.31
N PHE A 871 -35.82 29.64 -1.65
CA PHE A 871 -36.36 28.33 -2.01
C PHE A 871 -37.74 28.46 -2.64
N ARG A 872 -37.92 27.83 -3.81
CA ARG A 872 -39.21 27.62 -4.48
C ARG A 872 -39.42 26.13 -4.68
N ASP A 873 -40.62 25.66 -4.37
CA ASP A 873 -41.02 24.29 -4.68
C ASP A 873 -42.45 24.28 -5.23
N THR A 874 -42.81 23.27 -6.00
CA THR A 874 -44.11 23.12 -6.64
C THR A 874 -44.83 21.92 -6.03
N MET A 875 -46.03 22.14 -5.50
CA MET A 875 -46.86 21.03 -5.03
C MET A 875 -47.51 20.35 -6.23
N ILE A 876 -47.20 19.07 -6.41
CA ILE A 876 -47.91 18.21 -7.34
C ILE A 876 -49.00 17.48 -6.57
N VAL A 877 -50.25 17.73 -6.99
CA VAL A 877 -51.38 16.92 -6.59
C VAL A 877 -51.65 15.92 -7.71
N GLU A 878 -51.17 14.69 -7.51
CA GLU A 878 -51.50 13.56 -8.38
C GLU A 878 -52.73 12.87 -7.82
N PHE A 879 -53.74 12.72 -8.66
CA PHE A 879 -54.86 11.84 -8.39
C PHE A 879 -55.14 11.04 -9.66
N PHE A 880 -56.01 10.04 -9.51
CA PHE A 880 -56.08 8.87 -10.36
C PHE A 880 -56.08 9.15 -11.87
N CYS A 881 -56.57 10.31 -12.34
CA CYS A 881 -56.61 10.65 -13.77
C CYS A 881 -56.00 11.99 -14.22
N GLY A 882 -55.07 12.54 -13.45
CA GLY A 882 -54.28 13.66 -13.91
C GLY A 882 -53.38 14.22 -12.80
N GLN A 883 -52.40 14.99 -13.23
CA GLN A 883 -51.66 15.87 -12.33
C GLN A 883 -52.27 17.25 -12.44
N LEU A 884 -52.82 17.75 -11.34
CA LEU A 884 -53.08 19.17 -11.23
C LEU A 884 -51.80 19.82 -10.73
N ILE A 885 -51.03 20.38 -11.67
CA ILE A 885 -49.82 21.14 -11.37
C ILE A 885 -50.25 22.56 -11.08
N ASN A 886 -50.45 22.88 -9.81
CA ASN A 886 -50.61 24.24 -9.38
C ASN A 886 -49.32 24.70 -8.70
N VAL A 887 -48.83 25.86 -9.10
CA VAL A 887 -47.64 26.45 -8.50
C VAL A 887 -48.07 27.11 -7.19
N ILE A 888 -47.84 26.42 -6.06
CA ILE A 888 -47.80 27.11 -4.77
C ILE A 888 -46.37 27.60 -4.62
N GLU A 889 -46.12 28.84 -5.04
CA GLU A 889 -44.80 29.47 -4.88
C GLU A 889 -44.57 29.79 -3.40
N PHE A 890 -43.76 28.96 -2.74
CA PHE A 890 -43.12 29.33 -1.49
C PHE A 890 -41.89 30.17 -1.84
N LYS A 891 -41.69 31.29 -1.15
CA LYS A 891 -40.47 32.11 -1.26
C LYS A 891 -40.07 32.53 0.15
N SER A 892 -38.92 32.06 0.59
CA SER A 892 -38.35 32.41 1.89
C SER A 892 -36.85 32.53 1.76
N VAL A 893 -36.28 33.54 2.42
CA VAL A 893 -34.84 33.72 2.59
C VAL A 893 -34.43 32.99 3.88
N VAL A 894 -33.49 32.06 3.77
CA VAL A 894 -32.83 31.45 4.94
C VAL A 894 -31.52 32.18 5.16
N ASP A 895 -31.42 32.91 6.26
CA ASP A 895 -30.24 33.69 6.61
C ASP A 895 -29.06 32.73 6.91
N HIS A 896 -27.87 33.07 6.38
CA HIS A 896 -26.64 32.46 6.84
C HIS A 896 -26.49 32.71 8.33
N LEU A 897 -26.10 31.67 9.08
CA LEU A 897 -25.62 31.88 10.45
C LEU A 897 -24.19 32.43 10.34
N GLU A 898 -24.11 33.68 9.89
CA GLU A 898 -22.89 34.47 9.83
C GLU A 898 -22.63 35.06 11.20
N GLY A 899 -21.73 34.41 11.93
CA GLY A 899 -21.11 34.98 13.11
C GLY A 899 -19.82 35.65 12.70
N HIS A 900 -19.75 36.98 12.81
CA HIS A 900 -18.47 37.68 12.85
C HIS A 900 -18.17 38.02 14.30
N GLY A 901 -17.08 37.48 14.81
CA GLY A 901 -16.61 37.72 16.16
C GLY A 901 -15.12 38.02 16.13
N ALA A 902 -14.63 38.67 17.19
CA ALA A 902 -13.23 38.56 17.50
C ALA A 902 -13.08 37.42 18.50
N ASP A 903 -12.11 36.54 18.29
CA ASP A 903 -11.65 35.71 19.40
C ASP A 903 -11.03 36.58 20.51
N ARG A 904 -10.67 35.95 21.62
CA ARG A 904 -10.04 36.65 22.75
C ARG A 904 -8.69 37.31 22.39
N CYS A 905 -8.09 36.90 21.27
CA CYS A 905 -6.83 37.42 20.76
C CYS A 905 -7.02 38.57 19.73
N GLY A 906 -8.27 38.92 19.40
CA GLY A 906 -8.59 40.00 18.48
C GLY A 906 -8.57 39.62 16.99
N ASN A 907 -8.49 38.33 16.64
CA ASN A 907 -8.58 37.89 15.25
C ASN A 907 -10.04 37.82 14.80
N LEU A 908 -10.30 38.23 13.56
CA LEU A 908 -11.64 38.13 12.99
C LEU A 908 -11.94 36.66 12.69
N LEU A 909 -13.00 36.17 13.31
CA LEU A 909 -13.61 34.87 13.05
C LEU A 909 -14.82 35.09 12.15
N GLU A 910 -14.82 34.42 11.01
CA GLU A 910 -15.96 34.37 10.10
C GLU A 910 -16.52 32.94 10.11
N PHE A 911 -17.67 32.77 10.74
CA PHE A 911 -18.39 31.51 10.72
C PHE A 911 -19.42 31.55 9.62
N ASN A 912 -19.30 30.61 8.66
CA ASN A 912 -20.32 30.40 7.66
C ASN A 912 -20.68 28.91 7.65
N VAL A 913 -21.82 28.56 8.22
CA VAL A 913 -22.27 27.17 8.31
C VAL A 913 -22.92 26.79 6.97
N GLU A 914 -22.10 26.39 6.00
CA GLU A 914 -22.57 25.94 4.67
C GLU A 914 -22.83 24.42 4.59
N GLY A 915 -22.48 23.64 5.64
CA GLY A 915 -22.76 22.19 5.68
C GLY A 915 -21.95 21.39 6.72
N PHE A 916 -22.26 20.10 6.85
CA PHE A 916 -21.63 19.19 7.82
C PHE A 916 -20.35 18.50 7.28
N THR A 917 -19.30 18.42 8.09
CA THR A 917 -18.13 17.55 7.84
C THR A 917 -18.23 16.24 8.63
N ARG A 918 -17.78 15.12 8.04
CA ARG A 918 -17.79 13.80 8.70
C ARG A 918 -16.62 13.57 9.67
N ARG A 919 -15.57 14.41 9.61
CA ARG A 919 -14.36 14.34 10.45
C ARG A 919 -13.76 15.73 10.70
N ASN A 920 -13.01 15.87 11.79
CA ASN A 920 -12.24 17.08 12.08
C ASN A 920 -11.09 17.22 11.07
N PHE A 921 -10.83 18.42 10.55
CA PHE A 921 -9.70 18.67 9.65
C PHE A 921 -9.19 20.12 9.73
N LEU A 922 -7.93 20.30 9.33
CA LEU A 922 -7.30 21.60 9.07
C LEU A 922 -6.78 21.61 7.62
N GLN A 923 -7.20 22.59 6.81
CA GLN A 923 -6.66 22.78 5.46
C GLN A 923 -5.37 23.62 5.49
N SER A 924 -4.57 23.49 4.43
CA SER A 924 -3.41 24.35 4.24
C SER A 924 -3.86 25.81 4.13
N PRO A 925 -3.22 26.74 4.84
CA PRO A 925 -3.58 28.16 4.75
C PRO A 925 -3.43 28.66 3.31
N ALA A 926 -4.26 29.63 2.91
CA ALA A 926 -4.21 30.23 1.58
C ALA A 926 -4.23 31.77 1.69
N PRO A 927 -3.38 32.50 0.94
CA PRO A 927 -2.31 32.01 0.08
C PRO A 927 -1.11 31.45 0.86
N ASN A 928 -0.37 30.51 0.26
CA ASN A 928 0.86 29.92 0.82
C ASN A 928 1.92 29.71 -0.30
N PRO A 929 2.99 30.53 -0.36
CA PRO A 929 3.42 31.50 0.65
C PRO A 929 2.47 32.70 0.79
N SER A 930 2.25 33.15 2.04
CA SER A 930 1.43 34.34 2.32
C SER A 930 2.28 35.60 2.16
N ALA A 931 1.89 36.45 1.21
CA ALA A 931 2.63 37.66 0.83
C ALA A 931 1.99 38.99 1.25
N LYS A 932 0.83 38.94 1.92
CA LYS A 932 0.05 40.15 2.30
C LYS A 932 -0.23 40.25 3.80
N GLY A 933 0.56 39.57 4.63
CA GLY A 933 0.42 39.64 6.09
C GLY A 933 -0.87 39.02 6.63
N ILE A 934 -1.68 38.35 5.81
CA ILE A 934 -2.88 37.62 6.21
C ILE A 934 -2.92 36.31 5.43
N ALA A 935 -3.25 35.21 6.11
CA ALA A 935 -3.66 33.97 5.46
C ALA A 935 -5.04 33.56 5.95
N LEU A 936 -5.85 33.02 5.04
CA LEU A 936 -7.13 32.42 5.37
C LEU A 936 -6.92 30.94 5.67
N VAL A 937 -7.44 30.49 6.81
CA VAL A 937 -7.34 29.11 7.27
C VAL A 937 -8.73 28.53 7.37
N THR A 938 -8.98 27.46 6.63
CA THR A 938 -10.25 26.72 6.70
C THR A 938 -10.07 25.46 7.54
N PHE A 939 -10.98 25.24 8.48
CA PHE A 939 -11.02 24.03 9.30
C PHE A 939 -12.45 23.51 9.39
N GLY A 940 -12.61 22.21 9.61
CA GLY A 940 -13.92 21.58 9.76
C GLY A 940 -14.00 20.81 11.07
N LEU A 941 -15.15 20.90 11.73
CA LEU A 941 -15.47 20.18 12.96
C LEU A 941 -16.70 19.29 12.77
N LYS A 942 -16.59 18.03 13.16
CA LYS A 942 -17.66 17.02 13.06
C LYS A 942 -18.86 17.38 13.96
N GLY A 943 -18.62 18.12 15.04
CA GLY A 943 -19.63 18.62 15.98
C GLY A 943 -19.08 19.79 16.79
N PRO A 944 -19.90 20.43 17.65
CA PRO A 944 -19.45 21.56 18.47
C PRO A 944 -18.33 21.15 19.44
N GLU A 945 -17.21 21.88 19.42
CA GLU A 945 -16.01 21.54 20.17
C GLU A 945 -15.13 22.78 20.39
N VAL A 946 -14.30 22.79 21.44
CA VAL A 946 -13.32 23.86 21.67
C VAL A 946 -12.10 23.69 20.78
N VAL A 947 -11.60 24.77 20.19
CA VAL A 947 -10.45 24.75 19.29
C VAL A 947 -9.37 25.71 19.77
N SER A 948 -8.14 25.23 19.81
CA SER A 948 -6.93 26.05 19.95
C SER A 948 -6.15 26.04 18.65
N MET A 949 -5.65 27.18 18.20
CA MET A 949 -4.89 27.30 16.95
C MET A 949 -3.73 28.26 17.12
N SER A 950 -2.53 27.83 16.76
CA SER A 950 -1.30 28.59 16.97
C SER A 950 -0.28 28.36 15.86
N LEU A 951 0.52 29.37 15.59
CA LEU A 951 1.65 29.32 14.67
C LEU A 951 2.94 29.02 15.43
N HIS A 952 3.72 28.10 14.92
CA HIS A 952 5.02 27.70 15.48
C HIS A 952 6.14 27.89 14.46
N GLU A 953 7.35 28.22 14.92
CA GLU A 953 8.54 28.17 14.06
C GLU A 953 8.97 26.74 13.79
N ALA A 954 9.91 26.55 12.87
CA ALA A 954 10.48 25.24 12.57
C ALA A 954 11.11 24.53 13.79
N MET A 955 11.44 25.26 14.85
CA MET A 955 12.00 24.72 16.10
C MET A 955 10.92 24.47 17.19
N GLY A 956 9.63 24.51 16.85
CA GLY A 956 8.52 24.17 17.74
C GLY A 956 8.05 25.27 18.69
N GLY A 957 8.80 26.37 18.81
CA GLY A 957 8.39 27.54 19.59
C GLY A 957 7.12 28.18 19.04
N GLU A 958 6.14 28.43 19.90
CA GLU A 958 4.90 29.12 19.53
C GLU A 958 5.18 30.61 19.30
N VAL A 959 4.90 31.09 18.09
CA VAL A 959 5.17 32.46 17.64
C VAL A 959 3.97 33.35 17.87
N ARG A 960 2.78 32.82 17.60
CA ARG A 960 1.53 33.56 17.67
C ARG A 960 0.37 32.60 17.84
N ARG A 961 -0.45 32.83 18.85
CA ARG A 961 -1.72 32.12 19.03
C ARG A 961 -2.83 32.88 18.31
N PHE A 962 -3.67 32.13 17.61
CA PHE A 962 -4.86 32.66 16.95
C PHE A 962 -6.10 32.30 17.75
N LEU A 963 -6.33 31.01 18.04
CA LEU A 963 -7.45 30.54 18.87
C LEU A 963 -6.94 29.95 20.19
N GLU A 964 -7.63 30.21 21.29
CA GLU A 964 -7.29 29.71 22.63
C GLU A 964 -8.51 29.07 23.33
N ASN A 965 -8.68 27.77 23.09
CA ASN A 965 -9.83 26.98 23.57
C ASN A 965 -11.17 27.65 23.26
N ASP A 966 -11.26 28.29 22.11
CA ASP A 966 -12.46 29.01 21.71
C ASP A 966 -13.54 27.99 21.31
N PRO A 967 -14.76 28.07 21.87
CA PRO A 967 -15.83 27.14 21.56
C PRO A 967 -16.33 27.38 20.13
N MET A 968 -16.24 26.35 19.30
CA MET A 968 -16.63 26.40 17.89
C MET A 968 -17.84 25.51 17.63
N PRO A 969 -18.83 25.97 16.84
CA PRO A 969 -19.92 25.11 16.39
C PRO A 969 -19.43 24.04 15.42
N GLY A 970 -20.18 22.95 15.28
CA GLY A 970 -19.92 21.94 14.25
C GLY A 970 -20.21 22.50 12.86
N GLY A 971 -19.37 22.16 11.88
CA GLY A 971 -19.45 22.72 10.53
C GLY A 971 -18.07 23.07 9.97
N ILE A 972 -18.04 23.88 8.91
CA ILE A 972 -16.82 24.41 8.33
C ILE A 972 -16.65 25.86 8.80
N GLY A 973 -15.49 26.17 9.37
CA GLY A 973 -15.14 27.50 9.86
C GLY A 973 -13.94 28.06 9.13
N GLN A 974 -13.88 29.38 9.04
CA GLN A 974 -12.78 30.12 8.44
C GLN A 974 -12.22 31.16 9.43
N VAL A 975 -10.90 31.19 9.56
CA VAL A 975 -10.19 32.17 10.40
C VAL A 975 -9.14 32.90 9.59
N HIS A 976 -9.17 34.24 9.66
CA HIS A 976 -8.13 35.08 9.11
C HIS A 976 -6.98 35.19 10.11
N VAL A 977 -5.88 34.50 9.82
CA VAL A 977 -4.67 34.59 10.64
C VAL A 977 -3.83 35.78 10.17
N LYS A 978 -3.70 36.78 11.04
CA LYS A 978 -2.86 37.96 10.79
C LYS A 978 -1.40 37.62 11.09
N LEU A 979 -0.57 37.72 10.06
CA LEU A 979 0.85 37.40 10.01
C LEU A 979 1.75 38.65 10.01
N ASP A 980 1.15 39.84 10.13
CA ASP A 980 1.88 41.10 10.20
C ASP A 980 2.94 41.09 11.32
N GLY A 981 4.14 41.53 10.97
CA GLY A 981 5.29 41.58 11.89
C GLY A 981 6.07 40.27 12.05
N LEU A 982 5.72 39.20 11.32
CA LEU A 982 6.48 37.94 11.30
C LEU A 982 7.48 37.91 10.14
N SER A 983 8.73 37.52 10.39
CA SER A 983 9.79 37.45 9.37
C SER A 983 9.47 36.46 8.25
N SER A 984 10.00 36.70 7.04
CA SER A 984 9.92 35.73 5.94
C SER A 984 10.57 34.40 6.35
N GLY A 985 9.86 33.28 6.19
CA GLY A 985 10.31 31.98 6.69
C GLY A 985 9.22 30.90 6.67
N GLY A 986 9.61 29.68 7.03
CA GLY A 986 8.70 28.54 7.16
C GLY A 986 8.17 28.41 8.58
N TYR A 987 6.85 28.32 8.71
CA TYR A 987 6.12 28.17 9.96
C TYR A 987 5.18 26.95 9.89
N TYR A 988 4.72 26.49 11.05
CA TYR A 988 3.73 25.43 11.17
C TYR A 988 2.50 25.94 11.93
N LEU A 989 1.34 25.90 11.27
CA LEU A 989 0.06 26.19 11.89
C LEU A 989 -0.47 24.90 12.54
N ARG A 990 -0.63 24.91 13.86
CA ARG A 990 -1.13 23.80 14.66
C ARG A 990 -2.54 24.13 15.15
N MET A 991 -3.49 23.24 14.91
CA MET A 991 -4.84 23.27 15.48
C MET A 991 -5.02 22.06 16.40
N GLN A 992 -5.59 22.28 17.59
CA GLN A 992 -5.92 21.24 18.55
C GLN A 992 -7.39 21.36 18.97
N THR A 993 -8.12 20.25 18.97
CA THR A 993 -9.53 20.21 19.40
C THR A 993 -9.66 19.75 20.85
N GLY A 994 -10.81 20.00 21.48
CA GLY A 994 -11.14 19.59 22.85
C GLY A 994 -11.07 18.07 23.08
N SER A 995 -11.33 17.27 22.05
CA SER A 995 -11.19 15.81 22.01
C SER A 995 -9.74 15.32 22.06
N GLY A 996 -8.78 16.22 21.83
CA GLY A 996 -7.34 15.92 21.81
C GLY A 996 -6.76 15.70 20.42
N ASP A 997 -7.53 15.85 19.34
CA ASP A 997 -6.98 15.74 17.98
C ASP A 997 -6.06 16.92 17.68
N VAL A 998 -4.90 16.65 17.07
CA VAL A 998 -3.91 17.67 16.70
C VAL A 998 -3.64 17.63 15.20
N PHE A 999 -3.82 18.76 14.54
CA PHE A 999 -3.58 18.94 13.11
C PHE A 999 -2.49 19.99 12.89
N VAL A 1000 -1.54 19.71 11.98
CA VAL A 1000 -0.45 20.63 11.65
C VAL A 1000 -0.38 20.85 10.14
N ARG A 1001 -0.23 22.10 9.70
CA ARG A 1001 -0.06 22.48 8.29
C ARG A 1001 1.08 23.47 8.12
N PRO A 1002 1.96 23.30 7.11
CA PRO A 1002 3.03 24.25 6.85
C PRO A 1002 2.47 25.56 6.29
N LEU A 1003 3.08 26.67 6.67
CA LEU A 1003 2.80 28.02 6.19
C LEU A 1003 4.11 28.74 5.91
N ALA A 1004 4.37 29.08 4.65
CA ALA A 1004 5.47 29.96 4.29
C ALA A 1004 4.99 31.42 4.32
N ILE A 1005 5.77 32.30 4.94
CA ILE A 1005 5.53 33.75 4.94
C ILE A 1005 6.59 34.38 4.06
N GLN A 1006 6.17 35.25 3.14
CA GLN A 1006 7.06 35.99 2.24
C GLN A 1006 6.69 37.48 2.29
N GLN A 1007 7.33 38.24 3.17
CA GLN A 1007 7.17 39.71 3.21
C GLN A 1007 7.81 40.40 2.01
#